data_AF-A0A7X8I6V9-F1
#
_entry.id   AF-A0A7X8I6V9-F1
#
_cell.length_a   1.000
_cell.length_b   1.000
_cell.length_c   1.000
_cell.angle_alpha   90.00
_cell.angle_beta   90.00
_cell.angle_gamma   90.00
#
_symmetry.space_group_name_H-M   'P 1'
#
loop_
_entity.id
_entity.type
_entity.pdbx_description
1 polymer ?
#
loop_
_entity_poly.entity_id
_entity_poly.type
_entity_poly.pdbx_seq_one_letter_code
_entity_poly.pdbx_strand_id
1 'polypeptide(L)'
;MFSELIYTRCGQGIDILKSGEPIYGDGFKVYSCTPSIIEGGKTDLPFLLDTVKAKQSYMPPDFMDDAYIYLAPDMGDPIMVNFHPIINDAASSVDCQGRGDNFINQVFIGDFSDFYPFELFDDSTIWDAKFRGQAFYCEETPKDLPARGDVGDPVGQIAINDIREFIFDGRRDALMKAVSFLITQYGLPPDKRKYLVIRDDSSKNIELWISAIEYAFSPRMAASISFATRLDNFPKANIYRVDKEGFYIQHKGFFGRKGERRFRAMIVGVDRRDRKNTKMARTEAKSSFVVLDGVEKKAVFDAAVEHPYYRLITSFNETHQRFCRDFLQMLDISKPAPDVYNLHDVFMALARAPLPTNVHTTLNMLATLEKYQLFACPTLRKMCNTIVDGLPSFLRQDFSSALGIVKWLKKAVQLLEDPAVSEKLSKTLRNVFVDLIFRRRDAGETLEFWENVKNSEFVSLMASFIRNPETLEEYSMYMERLEGPEAAAFVQVYIDSAVYEGDYSRQDLKMIVDYGLSRCHNGKDLASARKIINATARIKGVQVGEMLFSIAKDAKKEYGKFIIELIIDVDETIVAEEESMRAFLEKLREEKMEFLFVSVLKCRIGYMTKTREIESFIDQLKKIRPLNTQDLREIFEAVDKNLVMEERSSRDIAWIIQEQKPESARCPISAHLYALEVLKDREGRKKEFVNIYNTLILQGFPSIIKGDYIQNLTQMLLELRLEHKELEYIIQLFSHIPEYTTELVRGILSRTSPEHNDEWNILIAFAAKRQSRDVDKAIIQECANLKKGKKDLLRLAEMLGTRMTRDYFNCIADKARDMIHAGNPQKGAGGLFGKILSKF
;
A
#
# COMPACT_ATOMS: atom_id res chain seq x y z
N MET A 1 -17.33 -39.72 15.78
CA MET A 1 -17.83 -40.87 16.58
C MET A 1 -18.85 -41.61 15.74
N PHE A 2 -18.75 -42.94 15.68
CA PHE A 2 -19.63 -43.76 14.82
C PHE A 2 -20.55 -44.63 15.67
N SER A 3 -21.82 -44.68 15.29
CA SER A 3 -22.78 -45.67 15.77
C SER A 3 -22.72 -46.93 14.92
N GLU A 4 -22.91 -48.08 15.55
CA GLU A 4 -22.79 -49.39 14.91
C GLU A 4 -24.13 -50.15 14.95
N LEU A 5 -24.43 -50.92 13.90
CA LEU A 5 -25.57 -51.83 13.85
C LEU A 5 -25.19 -53.14 13.15
N ILE A 6 -25.67 -54.27 13.68
CA ILE A 6 -25.51 -55.59 13.08
C ILE A 6 -26.88 -56.16 12.74
N TYR A 7 -27.11 -56.43 11.46
CA TYR A 7 -28.30 -57.12 10.94
C TYR A 7 -27.90 -58.49 10.40
N THR A 8 -28.49 -59.55 10.94
CA THR A 8 -28.19 -60.93 10.54
C THR A 8 -29.35 -61.83 10.91
N ARG A 9 -29.28 -63.10 10.52
CA ARG A 9 -30.18 -64.12 11.05
C ARG A 9 -29.80 -64.45 12.49
N CYS A 10 -30.75 -64.35 13.41
CA CYS A 10 -30.53 -64.56 14.83
C CYS A 10 -31.77 -65.16 15.52
N GLY A 11 -31.58 -65.77 16.69
CA GLY A 11 -32.67 -66.29 17.53
C GLY A 11 -33.43 -65.18 18.27
N GLN A 12 -32.69 -64.17 18.73
CA GLN A 12 -33.21 -62.96 19.37
C GLN A 12 -32.61 -61.72 18.66
N GLY A 13 -33.43 -60.69 18.46
CA GLY A 13 -33.00 -59.39 17.95
C GLY A 13 -33.81 -58.25 18.56
N ILE A 14 -33.66 -57.04 18.02
CA ILE A 14 -34.30 -55.81 18.51
C ILE A 14 -35.13 -55.13 17.42
N ASP A 15 -36.26 -54.52 17.80
CA ASP A 15 -37.09 -53.70 16.92
C ASP A 15 -36.67 -52.23 16.98
N ILE A 16 -35.80 -51.83 16.05
CA ILE A 16 -35.32 -50.43 15.99
C ILE A 16 -36.43 -49.43 15.64
N LEU A 17 -37.59 -49.87 15.13
CA LEU A 17 -38.74 -48.99 14.86
C LEU A 17 -39.67 -48.82 16.06
N LYS A 18 -39.53 -49.65 17.10
CA LYS A 18 -40.33 -49.62 18.33
C LYS A 18 -39.45 -49.53 19.57
N SER A 19 -38.60 -48.51 19.61
CA SER A 19 -37.79 -48.18 20.79
C SER A 19 -36.86 -49.30 21.29
N GLY A 20 -36.48 -50.26 20.42
CA GLY A 20 -35.54 -51.33 20.76
C GLY A 20 -36.15 -52.55 21.47
N GLU A 21 -37.48 -52.73 21.43
CA GLU A 21 -38.14 -53.89 22.03
C GLU A 21 -37.58 -55.23 21.48
N PRO A 22 -37.39 -56.26 22.33
CA PRO A 22 -36.85 -57.54 21.88
C PRO A 22 -37.83 -58.32 20.99
N ILE A 23 -37.32 -58.89 19.90
CA ILE A 23 -38.04 -59.77 18.98
C ILE A 23 -37.44 -61.19 19.08
N TYR A 24 -38.29 -62.18 19.37
CA TYR A 24 -37.91 -63.59 19.53
C TYR A 24 -38.27 -64.45 18.30
N GLY A 25 -37.62 -65.61 18.18
CA GLY A 25 -37.85 -66.63 17.13
C GLY A 25 -36.84 -66.55 16.00
N ASP A 26 -36.56 -67.62 15.26
CA ASP A 26 -35.56 -67.62 14.18
C ASP A 26 -35.94 -66.68 13.01
N GLY A 27 -34.98 -65.90 12.52
CA GLY A 27 -35.13 -65.07 11.32
C GLY A 27 -34.20 -63.86 11.31
N PHE A 28 -34.17 -63.16 10.17
CA PHE A 28 -33.35 -61.95 10.01
C PHE A 28 -33.90 -60.76 10.79
N LYS A 29 -33.07 -60.20 11.67
CA LYS A 29 -33.40 -59.06 12.53
C LYS A 29 -32.16 -58.20 12.74
N VAL A 30 -32.36 -57.01 13.31
CA VAL A 30 -31.25 -56.29 13.92
C VAL A 30 -30.85 -57.09 15.15
N TYR A 31 -29.65 -57.66 15.15
CA TYR A 31 -29.13 -58.41 16.29
C TYR A 31 -28.79 -57.43 17.42
N SER A 32 -27.98 -56.41 17.12
CA SER A 32 -27.61 -55.37 18.08
C SER A 32 -27.33 -54.04 17.38
N CYS A 33 -27.45 -52.93 18.12
CA CYS A 33 -27.05 -51.60 17.68
C CYS A 33 -26.54 -50.73 18.83
N THR A 34 -25.90 -49.60 18.51
CA THR A 34 -25.60 -48.55 19.48
C THR A 34 -26.88 -47.84 19.91
N PRO A 35 -27.12 -47.59 21.22
CA PRO A 35 -28.36 -47.00 21.72
C PRO A 35 -28.72 -45.64 21.07
N SER A 36 -27.72 -44.83 20.74
CA SER A 36 -27.90 -43.52 20.09
C SER A 36 -28.58 -43.59 18.73
N ILE A 37 -28.60 -44.74 18.06
CA ILE A 37 -29.33 -44.92 16.79
C ILE A 37 -30.84 -44.76 17.01
N ILE A 38 -31.36 -45.31 18.11
CA ILE A 38 -32.79 -45.30 18.44
C ILE A 38 -33.16 -44.03 19.20
N GLU A 39 -32.33 -43.62 20.16
CA GLU A 39 -32.60 -42.51 21.06
C GLU A 39 -32.22 -41.13 20.49
N GLY A 40 -31.30 -41.09 19.53
CA GLY A 40 -30.67 -39.86 19.07
C GLY A 40 -31.52 -38.99 18.14
N GLY A 41 -32.63 -39.51 17.59
CA GLY A 41 -33.57 -38.77 16.74
C GLY A 41 -33.03 -38.23 15.41
N LYS A 42 -31.76 -38.47 15.09
CA LYS A 42 -31.06 -37.98 13.88
C LYS A 42 -31.15 -38.93 12.69
N THR A 43 -31.46 -40.20 12.92
CA THR A 43 -31.41 -41.26 11.90
C THR A 43 -32.79 -41.53 11.31
N ASP A 44 -32.91 -41.59 9.99
CA ASP A 44 -34.10 -42.13 9.31
C ASP A 44 -34.15 -43.65 9.49
N LEU A 45 -34.75 -44.10 10.60
CA LEU A 45 -34.84 -45.51 10.98
C LEU A 45 -35.57 -46.38 9.93
N PRO A 46 -36.67 -45.94 9.30
CA PRO A 46 -37.27 -46.64 8.17
C PRO A 46 -36.31 -46.85 6.99
N PHE A 47 -35.51 -45.84 6.63
CA PHE A 47 -34.52 -45.95 5.55
C PHE A 47 -33.35 -46.86 5.92
N LEU A 48 -32.84 -46.73 7.15
CA LEU A 48 -31.80 -47.59 7.69
C LEU A 48 -32.25 -49.06 7.67
N LEU A 49 -33.44 -49.35 8.19
CA LEU A 49 -33.96 -50.72 8.22
C LEU A 49 -34.13 -51.30 6.81
N ASP A 50 -34.62 -50.51 5.86
CA ASP A 50 -34.75 -50.91 4.46
C ASP A 50 -33.40 -51.19 3.80
N THR A 51 -32.38 -50.37 4.12
CA THR A 51 -31.00 -50.54 3.67
C THR A 51 -30.37 -51.83 4.20
N VAL A 52 -30.44 -52.07 5.51
CA VAL A 52 -29.78 -53.24 6.12
C VAL A 52 -30.48 -54.55 5.83
N LYS A 53 -31.76 -54.51 5.41
CA LYS A 53 -32.50 -55.67 4.90
C LYS A 53 -32.09 -56.09 3.50
N ALA A 54 -31.42 -55.22 2.74
CA ALA A 54 -31.11 -55.49 1.35
C ALA A 54 -30.05 -56.59 1.21
N LYS A 55 -30.46 -57.73 0.64
CA LYS A 55 -29.55 -58.83 0.26
C LYS A 55 -28.81 -58.45 -1.03
N GLN A 56 -27.50 -58.67 -1.06
CA GLN A 56 -26.69 -58.53 -2.28
C GLN A 56 -26.53 -59.87 -2.99
N SER A 57 -26.24 -59.81 -4.30
CA SER A 57 -25.99 -61.01 -5.10
C SER A 57 -24.68 -61.69 -4.67
N TYR A 58 -24.73 -63.02 -4.52
CA TYR A 58 -23.57 -63.88 -4.27
C TYR A 58 -23.89 -65.29 -4.76
N MET A 59 -22.87 -66.11 -5.00
CA MET A 59 -23.01 -67.49 -5.50
C MET A 59 -21.92 -68.37 -4.89
N PRO A 60 -22.23 -69.22 -3.91
CA PRO A 60 -21.25 -70.13 -3.32
C PRO A 60 -20.77 -71.20 -4.32
N PRO A 61 -19.49 -71.60 -4.29
CA PRO A 61 -18.38 -70.97 -3.57
C PRO A 61 -17.72 -69.82 -4.37
N ASP A 62 -18.04 -69.68 -5.66
CA ASP A 62 -17.26 -68.89 -6.63
C ASP A 62 -17.36 -67.36 -6.50
N PHE A 63 -18.37 -66.86 -5.79
CA PHE A 63 -18.64 -65.44 -5.60
C PHE A 63 -19.17 -65.17 -4.20
N MET A 64 -18.24 -65.10 -3.24
CA MET A 64 -18.51 -64.94 -1.81
C MET A 64 -17.82 -63.71 -1.21
N ASP A 65 -17.30 -62.82 -2.04
CA ASP A 65 -16.62 -61.60 -1.57
C ASP A 65 -17.62 -60.66 -0.86
N ASP A 66 -17.12 -59.92 0.13
CA ASP A 66 -17.83 -58.83 0.80
C ASP A 66 -18.34 -57.80 -0.23
N ALA A 67 -19.40 -57.07 0.16
CA ALA A 67 -19.88 -55.94 -0.59
C ALA A 67 -20.09 -54.72 0.32
N TYR A 68 -19.47 -53.61 -0.06
CA TYR A 68 -19.58 -52.33 0.61
C TYR A 68 -20.62 -51.43 -0.03
N ILE A 69 -21.48 -50.82 0.79
CA ILE A 69 -22.54 -49.89 0.36
C ILE A 69 -22.45 -48.63 1.23
N TYR A 70 -22.05 -47.53 0.62
CA TYR A 70 -21.96 -46.21 1.23
C TYR A 70 -23.11 -45.31 0.74
N LEU A 71 -23.91 -44.80 1.68
CA LEU A 71 -25.09 -43.99 1.41
C LEU A 71 -24.98 -42.66 2.12
N ALA A 72 -25.29 -41.58 1.41
CA ALA A 72 -25.43 -40.23 1.97
C ALA A 72 -26.89 -39.80 1.83
N PRO A 73 -27.76 -40.04 2.84
CA PRO A 73 -29.17 -39.66 2.76
C PRO A 73 -29.35 -38.14 2.78
N ASP A 74 -30.51 -37.66 2.33
CA ASP A 74 -30.87 -36.23 2.39
C ASP A 74 -30.98 -35.74 3.85
N MET A 75 -31.40 -36.62 4.76
CA MET A 75 -31.55 -36.39 6.19
C MET A 75 -30.87 -37.51 6.99
N GLY A 76 -30.14 -37.12 8.03
CA GLY A 76 -29.37 -38.01 8.91
C GLY A 76 -27.92 -38.20 8.48
N ASP A 77 -27.19 -38.97 9.27
CA ASP A 77 -25.77 -39.21 9.04
C ASP A 77 -25.55 -40.25 7.92
N PRO A 78 -24.43 -40.16 7.16
CA PRO A 78 -24.05 -41.19 6.19
C PRO A 78 -23.97 -42.60 6.79
N ILE A 79 -24.29 -43.59 5.96
CA ILE A 79 -24.39 -45.01 6.34
C ILE A 79 -23.41 -45.81 5.50
N MET A 80 -22.55 -46.59 6.14
CA MET A 80 -21.64 -47.53 5.50
C MET A 80 -21.98 -48.96 5.92
N VAL A 81 -22.29 -49.82 4.96
CA VAL A 81 -22.63 -51.23 5.18
C VAL A 81 -21.54 -52.12 4.62
N ASN A 82 -21.08 -53.09 5.41
CA ASN A 82 -20.39 -54.29 4.93
C ASN A 82 -21.37 -55.46 4.91
N PHE A 83 -21.70 -55.92 3.71
CA PHE A 83 -22.42 -57.17 3.46
C PHE A 83 -21.43 -58.32 3.34
N HIS A 84 -21.56 -59.32 4.21
CA HIS A 84 -20.79 -60.55 4.20
C HIS A 84 -21.71 -61.77 3.95
N PRO A 85 -21.58 -62.49 2.82
CA PRO A 85 -22.35 -63.70 2.57
C PRO A 85 -21.83 -64.87 3.42
N ILE A 86 -22.74 -65.66 4.00
CA ILE A 86 -22.38 -66.81 4.84
C ILE A 86 -22.67 -68.11 4.09
N ILE A 87 -21.68 -69.02 4.08
CA ILE A 87 -21.88 -70.40 3.65
C ILE A 87 -22.57 -71.15 4.79
N ASN A 88 -23.71 -71.78 4.50
CA ASN A 88 -24.34 -72.67 5.47
C ASN A 88 -23.56 -73.97 5.56
N ASP A 89 -23.12 -74.31 6.77
CA ASP A 89 -22.55 -75.62 7.04
C ASP A 89 -23.69 -76.63 7.26
N ALA A 90 -23.84 -77.58 6.34
CA ALA A 90 -24.86 -78.62 6.43
C ALA A 90 -24.62 -79.60 7.58
N ALA A 91 -23.42 -79.61 8.20
CA ALA A 91 -23.05 -80.47 9.32
C ALA A 91 -23.35 -79.87 10.70
N SER A 92 -23.86 -78.64 10.77
CA SER A 92 -24.14 -77.93 12.01
C SER A 92 -25.44 -78.36 12.68
N SER A 93 -25.39 -78.54 14.01
CA SER A 93 -26.54 -78.88 14.87
C SER A 93 -27.36 -77.66 15.32
N VAL A 94 -27.06 -76.45 14.83
CA VAL A 94 -27.71 -75.21 15.26
C VAL A 94 -28.96 -74.96 14.40
N ASP A 95 -30.14 -74.88 15.02
CA ASP A 95 -31.47 -74.77 14.38
C ASP A 95 -31.60 -73.64 13.35
N CYS A 96 -30.80 -72.58 13.46
CA CYS A 96 -30.83 -71.42 12.57
C CYS A 96 -30.03 -71.60 11.25
N GLN A 97 -29.24 -72.67 11.09
CA GLN A 97 -28.33 -72.86 9.95
C GLN A 97 -28.93 -73.65 8.76
N GLY A 98 -30.10 -74.28 8.93
CA GLY A 98 -30.65 -75.23 7.97
C GLY A 98 -31.34 -74.65 6.71
N ARG A 99 -31.28 -73.34 6.43
CA ARG A 99 -31.97 -72.73 5.27
C ARG A 99 -31.02 -71.90 4.41
N GLY A 100 -31.03 -72.15 3.09
CA GLY A 100 -30.22 -71.41 2.11
C GLY A 100 -30.37 -69.90 2.19
N ASP A 101 -29.34 -69.18 1.73
CA ASP A 101 -29.24 -67.72 1.64
C ASP A 101 -29.03 -66.92 2.95
N ASN A 102 -27.92 -67.14 3.67
CA ASN A 102 -27.57 -66.39 4.88
C ASN A 102 -26.52 -65.27 4.65
N PHE A 103 -26.53 -64.22 5.46
CA PHE A 103 -25.59 -63.09 5.39
C PHE A 103 -25.57 -62.25 6.68
N ILE A 104 -24.49 -61.49 6.87
CA ILE A 104 -24.36 -60.45 7.90
C ILE A 104 -24.24 -59.09 7.20
N ASN A 105 -24.98 -58.11 7.70
CA ASN A 105 -24.76 -56.69 7.41
C ASN A 105 -24.26 -56.00 8.69
N GLN A 106 -22.99 -55.59 8.70
CA GLN A 106 -22.43 -54.70 9.72
C GLN A 106 -22.45 -53.27 9.19
N VAL A 107 -22.85 -52.32 10.04
CA VAL A 107 -23.20 -50.97 9.59
C VAL A 107 -22.57 -49.94 10.50
N PHE A 108 -21.95 -48.92 9.92
CA PHE A 108 -21.52 -47.71 10.61
C PHE A 108 -22.33 -46.50 10.15
N ILE A 109 -22.71 -45.67 11.11
CA ILE A 109 -23.48 -44.44 10.91
C ILE A 109 -22.72 -43.30 11.59
N GLY A 110 -22.36 -42.26 10.83
CA GLY A 110 -21.60 -41.12 11.36
C GLY A 110 -20.97 -40.26 10.28
N ASP A 111 -20.10 -39.33 10.70
CA ASP A 111 -19.42 -38.39 9.81
C ASP A 111 -18.12 -38.97 9.24
N PHE A 112 -18.02 -39.02 7.92
CA PHE A 112 -16.86 -39.50 7.17
C PHE A 112 -16.06 -38.34 6.56
N SER A 113 -16.25 -37.10 7.02
CA SER A 113 -15.66 -35.93 6.37
C SER A 113 -14.14 -35.82 6.49
N ASP A 114 -13.51 -36.53 7.43
CA ASP A 114 -12.07 -36.45 7.73
C ASP A 114 -11.20 -37.52 7.04
N PHE A 115 -11.80 -38.60 6.52
CA PHE A 115 -11.10 -39.70 5.85
C PHE A 115 -11.92 -40.22 4.67
N TYR A 116 -11.32 -41.00 3.75
CA TYR A 116 -12.10 -41.48 2.60
C TYR A 116 -12.91 -42.73 2.97
N PRO A 117 -14.19 -42.84 2.58
CA PRO A 117 -14.97 -44.02 2.90
C PRO A 117 -14.36 -45.34 2.39
N PHE A 118 -13.67 -45.36 1.24
CA PHE A 118 -12.95 -46.55 0.77
C PHE A 118 -11.83 -47.02 1.70
N GLU A 119 -11.29 -46.17 2.58
CA GLU A 119 -10.23 -46.54 3.52
C GLU A 119 -10.70 -47.54 4.59
N LEU A 120 -12.01 -47.79 4.67
CA LEU A 120 -12.55 -48.86 5.50
C LEU A 120 -12.59 -50.22 4.81
N PHE A 121 -12.35 -50.31 3.49
CA PHE A 121 -12.39 -51.60 2.80
C PHE A 121 -11.40 -52.59 3.39
N ASP A 122 -11.87 -53.82 3.61
CA ASP A 122 -11.15 -54.95 4.19
C ASP A 122 -10.51 -54.72 5.57
N ASP A 123 -10.87 -53.66 6.30
CA ASP A 123 -10.37 -53.46 7.67
C ASP A 123 -11.01 -54.47 8.63
N SER A 124 -10.24 -55.49 9.01
CA SER A 124 -10.69 -56.57 9.91
C SER A 124 -10.89 -56.13 11.36
N THR A 125 -10.32 -54.98 11.77
CA THR A 125 -10.53 -54.43 13.12
C THR A 125 -11.87 -53.72 13.24
N ILE A 126 -12.35 -53.21 12.11
CA ILE A 126 -13.63 -52.50 11.99
C ILE A 126 -14.75 -53.47 11.61
N TRP A 127 -14.53 -54.29 10.58
CA TRP A 127 -15.50 -55.26 10.07
C TRP A 127 -15.35 -56.63 10.72
N ASP A 128 -15.57 -56.68 12.04
CA ASP A 128 -15.31 -57.86 12.86
C ASP A 128 -16.51 -58.81 13.00
N ALA A 129 -17.71 -58.37 12.64
CA ALA A 129 -18.94 -59.16 12.81
C ALA A 129 -18.87 -60.52 12.10
N LYS A 130 -18.25 -60.56 10.90
CA LYS A 130 -18.08 -61.79 10.13
C LYS A 130 -17.25 -62.87 10.83
N PHE A 131 -16.36 -62.49 11.75
CA PHE A 131 -15.49 -63.45 12.45
C PHE A 131 -16.14 -64.13 13.66
N ARG A 132 -17.31 -63.64 14.12
CA ARG A 132 -18.02 -64.22 15.28
C ARG A 132 -18.72 -65.55 14.95
N GLY A 133 -18.98 -65.79 13.66
CA GLY A 133 -19.65 -66.99 13.17
C GLY A 133 -21.17 -66.98 13.40
N GLN A 134 -21.91 -67.79 12.63
CA GLN A 134 -23.38 -67.78 12.66
C GLN A 134 -23.96 -68.33 13.97
N ALA A 135 -23.32 -69.32 14.59
CA ALA A 135 -23.80 -69.94 15.84
C ALA A 135 -23.91 -68.92 16.98
N PHE A 136 -22.92 -68.03 17.09
CA PHE A 136 -22.91 -66.92 18.06
C PHE A 136 -24.21 -66.12 18.03
N TYR A 137 -24.65 -65.68 16.84
CA TYR A 137 -25.85 -64.86 16.71
C TYR A 137 -27.17 -65.60 17.01
N CYS A 138 -27.15 -66.93 17.06
CA CYS A 138 -28.33 -67.73 17.34
C CYS A 138 -28.44 -68.14 18.81
N GLU A 139 -27.30 -68.34 19.48
CA GLU A 139 -27.22 -68.84 20.85
C GLU A 139 -27.05 -67.71 21.87
N GLU A 140 -26.33 -66.65 21.52
CA GLU A 140 -26.00 -65.55 22.44
C GLU A 140 -27.04 -64.43 22.39
N THR A 141 -27.49 -63.98 23.56
CA THR A 141 -28.39 -62.83 23.70
C THR A 141 -27.72 -61.55 23.19
N PRO A 142 -28.40 -60.73 22.36
CA PRO A 142 -27.94 -59.41 21.99
C PRO A 142 -27.46 -58.55 23.15
N LYS A 143 -26.33 -57.86 22.96
CA LYS A 143 -25.83 -56.81 23.86
C LYS A 143 -25.60 -55.53 23.07
N ASP A 144 -25.93 -54.39 23.66
CA ASP A 144 -25.73 -53.08 23.04
C ASP A 144 -24.28 -52.90 22.56
N LEU A 145 -24.12 -52.34 21.37
CA LEU A 145 -22.80 -52.04 20.82
C LEU A 145 -22.31 -50.68 21.34
N PRO A 146 -21.06 -50.58 21.82
CA PRO A 146 -20.51 -49.28 22.20
C PRO A 146 -20.44 -48.36 20.98
N ALA A 147 -20.59 -47.06 21.19
CA ALA A 147 -20.21 -46.10 20.17
C ALA A 147 -18.70 -46.23 19.92
N ARG A 148 -18.29 -46.36 18.66
CA ARG A 148 -16.86 -46.35 18.33
C ARG A 148 -16.37 -44.91 18.36
N GLY A 149 -15.19 -44.69 18.94
CA GLY A 149 -14.46 -43.42 18.81
C GLY A 149 -14.26 -43.05 17.35
N ASP A 150 -13.73 -41.86 17.07
CA ASP A 150 -13.31 -41.55 15.71
C ASP A 150 -12.43 -42.69 15.21
N VAL A 151 -12.78 -43.23 14.03
CA VAL A 151 -11.98 -44.27 13.39
C VAL A 151 -10.63 -43.62 13.14
N GLY A 152 -9.66 -43.88 14.01
CA GLY A 152 -8.30 -43.35 13.88
C GLY A 152 -7.69 -43.78 12.55
N ASP A 153 -6.65 -43.08 12.08
CA ASP A 153 -5.96 -43.25 10.78
C ASP A 153 -6.28 -44.62 10.13
N PRO A 154 -7.32 -44.70 9.28
CA PRO A 154 -7.86 -45.99 8.86
C PRO A 154 -6.81 -46.81 8.12
N VAL A 155 -6.60 -48.05 8.59
CA VAL A 155 -5.59 -48.99 8.08
C VAL A 155 -6.24 -49.93 7.05
N GLY A 156 -7.08 -49.37 6.16
CA GLY A 156 -7.64 -50.10 5.04
C GLY A 156 -6.54 -50.75 4.20
N GLN A 157 -6.85 -51.88 3.56
CA GLN A 157 -5.83 -52.63 2.81
C GLN A 157 -5.44 -51.98 1.48
N ILE A 158 -6.24 -51.04 0.96
CA ILE A 158 -5.97 -50.38 -0.32
C ILE A 158 -5.07 -49.17 -0.07
N ALA A 159 -3.78 -49.31 -0.42
CA ALA A 159 -2.84 -48.21 -0.38
C ALA A 159 -2.89 -47.37 -1.67
N ILE A 160 -2.40 -46.13 -1.61
CA ILE A 160 -2.31 -45.27 -2.80
C ILE A 160 -1.49 -45.92 -3.94
N ASN A 161 -0.49 -46.74 -3.60
CA ASN A 161 0.33 -47.42 -4.60
C ASN A 161 -0.49 -48.44 -5.40
N ASP A 162 -1.42 -49.14 -4.76
CA ASP A 162 -2.31 -50.09 -5.43
C ASP A 162 -3.23 -49.38 -6.42
N ILE A 163 -3.81 -48.24 -5.98
CA ILE A 163 -4.63 -47.38 -6.83
C ILE A 163 -3.80 -46.87 -8.03
N ARG A 164 -2.58 -46.40 -7.79
CA ARG A 164 -1.68 -45.88 -8.82
C ARG A 164 -1.37 -46.95 -9.88
N GLU A 165 -0.96 -48.14 -9.45
CA GLU A 165 -0.62 -49.25 -10.35
C GLU A 165 -1.84 -49.66 -11.20
N PHE A 166 -3.00 -49.76 -10.56
CA PHE A 166 -4.26 -50.05 -11.23
C PHE A 166 -4.61 -49.02 -12.30
N ILE A 167 -4.48 -47.73 -12.00
CA ILE A 167 -4.81 -46.65 -12.94
C ILE A 167 -3.78 -46.51 -14.06
N PHE A 168 -2.50 -46.75 -13.77
CA PHE A 168 -1.42 -46.64 -14.76
C PHE A 168 -1.40 -47.77 -15.77
N ASP A 169 -2.12 -48.87 -15.51
CA ASP A 169 -2.40 -49.94 -16.48
C ASP A 169 -3.40 -49.52 -17.57
N GLY A 170 -3.32 -48.29 -18.08
CA GLY A 170 -4.14 -47.79 -19.20
C GLY A 170 -5.55 -47.29 -18.84
N ARG A 171 -5.88 -47.19 -17.54
CA ARG A 171 -7.21 -46.78 -17.03
C ARG A 171 -7.37 -45.26 -16.84
N ARG A 172 -6.30 -44.50 -17.03
CA ARG A 172 -6.21 -43.07 -16.74
C ARG A 172 -7.28 -42.22 -17.42
N ASP A 173 -7.52 -42.39 -18.73
CA ASP A 173 -8.54 -41.63 -19.47
C ASP A 173 -9.96 -41.91 -18.96
N ALA A 174 -10.26 -43.18 -18.68
CA ALA A 174 -11.56 -43.58 -18.13
C ALA A 174 -11.80 -42.97 -16.74
N LEU A 175 -10.77 -42.91 -15.88
CA LEU A 175 -10.87 -42.25 -14.58
C LEU A 175 -11.17 -40.75 -14.72
N MET A 176 -10.46 -40.04 -15.60
CA MET A 176 -10.70 -38.60 -15.84
C MET A 176 -12.15 -38.36 -16.26
N LYS A 177 -12.68 -39.18 -17.16
CA LYS A 177 -14.07 -39.09 -17.63
C LYS A 177 -15.08 -39.41 -16.54
N ALA A 178 -14.82 -40.42 -15.69
CA ALA A 178 -15.67 -40.74 -14.55
C ALA A 178 -15.75 -39.57 -13.54
N VAL A 179 -14.61 -38.97 -13.21
CA VAL A 179 -14.54 -37.81 -12.31
C VAL A 179 -15.27 -36.60 -12.92
N SER A 180 -15.03 -36.31 -14.20
CA SER A 180 -15.73 -35.23 -14.93
C SER A 180 -17.25 -35.44 -14.95
N PHE A 181 -17.68 -36.68 -15.18
CA PHE A 181 -19.09 -37.05 -15.11
C PHE A 181 -19.68 -36.75 -13.73
N LEU A 182 -19.03 -37.17 -12.64
CA LEU A 182 -19.53 -36.92 -11.29
C LEU A 182 -19.61 -35.44 -10.95
N ILE A 183 -18.57 -34.65 -11.26
CA ILE A 183 -18.60 -33.19 -11.08
C ILE A 183 -19.83 -32.58 -11.79
N THR A 184 -20.09 -33.03 -13.02
CA THR A 184 -21.25 -32.58 -13.81
C THR A 184 -22.57 -33.00 -13.17
N GLN A 185 -22.68 -34.25 -12.69
CA GLN A 185 -23.91 -34.75 -12.08
C GLN A 185 -24.24 -34.08 -10.74
N TYR A 186 -23.22 -33.79 -9.92
CA TYR A 186 -23.44 -33.11 -8.64
C TYR A 186 -23.83 -31.63 -8.80
N GLY A 187 -23.52 -31.01 -9.94
CA GLY A 187 -24.05 -29.70 -10.35
C GLY A 187 -25.53 -29.72 -10.76
N LEU A 188 -26.15 -30.89 -10.96
CA LEU A 188 -27.56 -31.03 -11.31
C LEU A 188 -28.44 -31.28 -10.07
N PRO A 189 -29.73 -30.88 -10.11
CA PRO A 189 -30.73 -31.29 -9.11
C PRO A 189 -30.81 -32.82 -8.97
N PRO A 190 -30.99 -33.38 -7.75
CA PRO A 190 -30.91 -34.82 -7.50
C PRO A 190 -31.79 -35.70 -8.40
N ASP A 191 -32.99 -35.25 -8.74
CA ASP A 191 -33.96 -35.96 -9.57
C ASP A 191 -33.57 -36.05 -11.06
N LYS A 192 -32.69 -35.15 -11.51
CA LYS A 192 -32.17 -35.07 -12.88
C LYS A 192 -30.83 -35.78 -13.09
N ARG A 193 -30.20 -36.26 -12.01
CA ARG A 193 -28.90 -36.92 -12.07
C ARG A 193 -28.98 -38.25 -12.82
N LYS A 194 -27.83 -38.67 -13.35
CA LYS A 194 -27.52 -40.05 -13.70
C LYS A 194 -26.44 -40.57 -12.75
N TYR A 195 -26.36 -41.88 -12.57
CA TYR A 195 -25.30 -42.51 -11.79
C TYR A 195 -24.29 -43.25 -12.68
N LEU A 196 -23.10 -43.54 -12.14
CA LEU A 196 -22.05 -44.27 -12.81
C LEU A 196 -22.17 -45.77 -12.51
N VAL A 197 -22.11 -46.62 -13.52
CA VAL A 197 -22.01 -48.07 -13.36
C VAL A 197 -20.61 -48.51 -13.76
N ILE A 198 -19.88 -49.14 -12.84
CA ILE A 198 -18.56 -49.73 -13.08
C ILE A 198 -18.75 -51.22 -13.28
N ARG A 199 -18.38 -51.72 -14.46
CA ARG A 199 -18.37 -53.15 -14.74
C ARG A 199 -16.93 -53.63 -14.82
N ASP A 200 -16.56 -54.62 -14.00
CA ASP A 200 -15.21 -55.18 -13.98
C ASP A 200 -15.23 -56.69 -13.67
N ASP A 201 -14.09 -57.35 -13.84
CA ASP A 201 -13.94 -58.81 -13.67
C ASP A 201 -13.93 -59.27 -12.21
N SER A 202 -13.70 -58.37 -11.24
CA SER A 202 -13.64 -58.69 -9.81
C SER A 202 -14.16 -57.57 -8.89
N SER A 203 -14.66 -57.94 -7.71
CA SER A 203 -15.03 -57.01 -6.64
C SER A 203 -13.85 -56.10 -6.26
N LYS A 204 -12.63 -56.65 -6.23
CA LYS A 204 -11.44 -55.88 -5.87
C LYS A 204 -11.10 -54.79 -6.88
N ASN A 205 -11.29 -55.04 -8.18
CA ASN A 205 -11.11 -54.00 -9.19
C ASN A 205 -12.17 -52.90 -9.07
N ILE A 206 -13.41 -53.25 -8.71
CA ILE A 206 -14.48 -52.29 -8.47
C ILE A 206 -14.15 -51.41 -7.26
N GLU A 207 -13.66 -52.00 -6.16
CA GLU A 207 -13.15 -51.25 -5.01
C GLU A 207 -12.04 -50.29 -5.43
N LEU A 208 -11.03 -50.74 -6.19
CA LEU A 208 -9.94 -49.89 -6.68
C LEU A 208 -10.43 -48.74 -7.58
N TRP A 209 -11.47 -48.96 -8.40
CA TRP A 209 -12.10 -47.88 -9.17
C TRP A 209 -12.78 -46.85 -8.26
N ILE A 210 -13.55 -47.30 -7.26
CA ILE A 210 -14.20 -46.41 -6.30
C ILE A 210 -13.14 -45.62 -5.53
N SER A 211 -12.10 -46.29 -5.03
CA SER A 211 -10.97 -45.64 -4.36
C SER A 211 -10.31 -44.60 -5.25
N ALA A 212 -10.04 -44.91 -6.53
CA ALA A 212 -9.45 -43.96 -7.47
C ALA A 212 -10.33 -42.73 -7.73
N ILE A 213 -11.65 -42.92 -7.78
CA ILE A 213 -12.63 -41.85 -7.98
C ILE A 213 -12.75 -40.98 -6.75
N GLU A 214 -12.87 -41.58 -5.55
CA GLU A 214 -12.93 -40.83 -4.29
C GLU A 214 -11.65 -40.03 -4.05
N TYR A 215 -10.49 -40.63 -4.31
CA TYR A 215 -9.18 -40.01 -4.12
C TYR A 215 -8.93 -38.80 -5.06
N ALA A 216 -9.72 -38.65 -6.12
CA ALA A 216 -9.68 -37.46 -6.98
C ALA A 216 -10.28 -36.20 -6.33
N PHE A 217 -10.88 -36.34 -5.14
CA PHE A 217 -11.50 -35.28 -4.36
C PHE A 217 -10.91 -35.23 -2.94
N SER A 218 -11.30 -34.25 -2.13
CA SER A 218 -11.01 -34.29 -0.69
C SER A 218 -11.86 -35.35 0.02
N PRO A 219 -11.43 -35.84 1.20
CA PRO A 219 -12.26 -36.69 2.06
C PRO A 219 -13.68 -36.14 2.26
N ARG A 220 -13.81 -34.85 2.57
CA ARG A 220 -15.11 -34.19 2.77
C ARG A 220 -16.01 -34.21 1.53
N MET A 221 -15.44 -34.05 0.33
CA MET A 221 -16.19 -34.18 -0.91
C MET A 221 -16.57 -35.64 -1.19
N ALA A 222 -15.62 -36.57 -0.99
CA ALA A 222 -15.81 -38.00 -1.20
C ALA A 222 -16.91 -38.57 -0.30
N ALA A 223 -17.04 -38.08 0.95
CA ALA A 223 -18.13 -38.42 1.86
C ALA A 223 -19.54 -38.07 1.32
N SER A 224 -19.66 -37.27 0.26
CA SER A 224 -20.96 -37.06 -0.42
C SER A 224 -21.18 -37.98 -1.62
N ILE A 225 -20.17 -38.74 -2.03
CA ILE A 225 -20.18 -39.64 -3.19
C ILE A 225 -20.66 -41.01 -2.72
N SER A 226 -21.97 -41.21 -2.72
CA SER A 226 -22.52 -42.52 -2.39
C SER A 226 -22.11 -43.58 -3.42
N PHE A 227 -21.76 -44.78 -2.95
CA PHE A 227 -21.37 -45.89 -3.81
C PHE A 227 -21.89 -47.22 -3.30
N ALA A 228 -21.97 -48.20 -4.19
CA ALA A 228 -22.18 -49.58 -3.86
C ALA A 228 -21.24 -50.42 -4.71
N THR A 229 -20.29 -51.13 -4.10
CA THR A 229 -19.42 -52.10 -4.81
C THR A 229 -20.26 -53.22 -5.45
N ARG A 230 -21.43 -53.50 -4.89
CA ARG A 230 -22.43 -54.42 -5.43
C ARG A 230 -23.83 -53.98 -5.04
N LEU A 231 -24.75 -54.06 -5.99
CA LEU A 231 -26.18 -53.84 -5.74
C LEU A 231 -27.02 -54.82 -6.56
N ASP A 232 -27.72 -55.77 -5.93
CA ASP A 232 -28.60 -56.70 -6.69
C ASP A 232 -29.73 -55.93 -7.36
N ASN A 233 -29.99 -56.23 -8.64
CA ASN A 233 -31.03 -55.58 -9.44
C ASN A 233 -30.92 -54.04 -9.40
N PHE A 234 -29.69 -53.55 -9.53
CA PHE A 234 -29.35 -52.14 -9.36
C PHE A 234 -30.24 -51.14 -10.14
N PRO A 235 -30.76 -51.40 -11.36
CA PRO A 235 -31.59 -50.41 -12.05
C PRO A 235 -32.86 -50.04 -11.28
N LYS A 236 -33.38 -50.97 -10.47
CA LYS A 236 -34.55 -50.75 -9.61
C LYS A 236 -34.14 -50.46 -8.16
N ALA A 237 -33.22 -51.26 -7.61
CA ALA A 237 -32.83 -51.17 -6.20
C ALA A 237 -32.14 -49.85 -5.85
N ASN A 238 -31.46 -49.23 -6.83
CA ASN A 238 -30.76 -47.97 -6.61
C ASN A 238 -31.71 -46.76 -6.50
N ILE A 239 -33.00 -46.90 -6.82
CA ILE A 239 -33.94 -45.79 -6.82
C ILE A 239 -34.81 -45.85 -5.57
N TYR A 240 -34.89 -44.75 -4.84
CA TYR A 240 -35.82 -44.57 -3.74
C TYR A 240 -36.52 -43.20 -3.83
N ARG A 241 -37.50 -42.98 -2.94
CA ARG A 241 -38.26 -41.73 -2.90
C ARG A 241 -38.24 -41.12 -1.51
N VAL A 242 -38.19 -39.80 -1.50
CA VAL A 242 -38.28 -38.99 -0.28
C VAL A 242 -39.49 -38.05 -0.34
N ASP A 243 -39.97 -37.63 0.82
CA ASP A 243 -40.95 -36.56 0.94
C ASP A 243 -40.29 -35.17 0.77
N LYS A 244 -41.04 -34.10 1.08
CA LYS A 244 -40.51 -32.73 0.93
C LYS A 244 -39.49 -32.38 2.01
N GLU A 245 -39.58 -33.04 3.17
CA GLU A 245 -38.65 -32.89 4.28
C GLU A 245 -37.38 -33.74 4.12
N GLY A 246 -37.34 -34.64 3.12
CA GLY A 246 -36.19 -35.49 2.81
C GLY A 246 -36.26 -36.89 3.44
N PHE A 247 -37.34 -37.23 4.14
CA PHE A 247 -37.52 -38.55 4.76
C PHE A 247 -37.95 -39.61 3.75
N TYR A 248 -37.50 -40.85 3.98
CA TYR A 248 -37.81 -41.99 3.14
C TYR A 248 -39.29 -42.35 3.16
N ILE A 249 -39.86 -42.55 1.97
CA ILE A 249 -41.23 -43.02 1.80
C ILE A 249 -41.22 -44.54 1.57
N GLN A 250 -41.62 -45.31 2.59
CA GLN A 250 -41.84 -46.76 2.42
C GLN A 250 -42.99 -47.01 1.44
N HIS A 251 -42.72 -47.78 0.38
CA HIS A 251 -43.71 -48.15 -0.62
C HIS A 251 -44.73 -49.18 -0.09
N LYS A 252 -45.70 -48.73 0.73
CA LYS A 252 -47.00 -49.38 0.91
C LYS A 252 -48.08 -48.33 1.20
N GLY A 253 -48.84 -47.97 0.16
CA GLY A 253 -50.18 -47.40 0.27
C GLY A 253 -50.33 -46.07 1.00
N PHE A 254 -49.98 -44.95 0.37
CA PHE A 254 -50.57 -43.65 0.70
C PHE A 254 -50.88 -42.86 -0.57
N PHE A 255 -52.15 -42.50 -0.73
CA PHE A 255 -52.70 -41.77 -1.86
C PHE A 255 -51.98 -40.41 -2.04
N GLY A 256 -51.48 -40.13 -3.25
CA GLY A 256 -51.39 -38.77 -3.79
C GLY A 256 -50.07 -37.99 -3.65
N ARG A 257 -49.11 -38.37 -2.80
CA ARG A 257 -47.81 -37.64 -2.75
C ARG A 257 -46.83 -38.16 -3.79
N LYS A 258 -46.55 -37.37 -4.84
CA LYS A 258 -45.41 -37.61 -5.75
C LYS A 258 -44.12 -37.27 -4.98
N GLY A 259 -43.57 -38.24 -4.26
CA GLY A 259 -42.25 -38.12 -3.64
C GLY A 259 -41.16 -37.89 -4.69
N GLU A 260 -40.11 -37.18 -4.30
CA GLU A 260 -38.98 -36.89 -5.18
C GLU A 260 -38.08 -38.11 -5.32
N ARG A 261 -37.52 -38.30 -6.52
CA ARG A 261 -36.64 -39.41 -6.82
C ARG A 261 -35.23 -39.13 -6.29
N ARG A 262 -34.62 -40.13 -5.67
CA ARG A 262 -33.21 -40.15 -5.25
C ARG A 262 -32.52 -41.44 -5.69
N PHE A 263 -31.19 -41.43 -5.67
CA PHE A 263 -30.36 -42.62 -5.86
C PHE A 263 -29.69 -43.00 -4.56
N ARG A 264 -29.67 -44.30 -4.23
CA ARG A 264 -28.93 -44.81 -3.07
C ARG A 264 -27.43 -44.56 -3.25
N ALA A 265 -26.92 -44.95 -4.41
CA ALA A 265 -25.52 -44.86 -4.80
C ALA A 265 -25.37 -44.11 -6.13
N MET A 266 -24.46 -43.13 -6.16
CA MET A 266 -24.02 -42.44 -7.38
C MET A 266 -22.99 -43.25 -8.17
N ILE A 267 -22.34 -44.23 -7.55
CA ILE A 267 -21.47 -45.21 -8.20
C ILE A 267 -21.95 -46.62 -7.87
N VAL A 268 -22.17 -47.47 -8.88
CA VAL A 268 -22.62 -48.86 -8.70
C VAL A 268 -21.67 -49.82 -9.40
N GLY A 269 -21.10 -50.75 -8.65
CA GLY A 269 -20.28 -51.84 -9.14
C GLY A 269 -21.09 -53.03 -9.63
N VAL A 270 -20.62 -53.63 -10.73
CA VAL A 270 -21.18 -54.83 -11.34
C VAL A 270 -20.04 -55.79 -11.66
N ASP A 271 -19.88 -56.79 -10.80
CA ASP A 271 -18.95 -57.89 -11.01
C ASP A 271 -19.47 -58.83 -12.11
N ARG A 272 -18.60 -59.22 -13.05
CA ARG A 272 -18.99 -60.09 -14.17
C ARG A 272 -19.45 -61.49 -13.78
N ARG A 273 -19.05 -61.98 -12.59
CA ARG A 273 -19.58 -63.24 -12.04
C ARG A 273 -21.08 -63.13 -11.79
N ASP A 274 -21.61 -61.93 -11.50
CA ASP A 274 -23.04 -61.64 -11.51
C ASP A 274 -23.57 -61.44 -12.93
N ARG A 275 -23.87 -62.57 -13.59
CA ARG A 275 -24.39 -62.60 -14.96
C ARG A 275 -25.72 -61.83 -15.11
N LYS A 276 -26.52 -61.69 -14.06
CA LYS A 276 -27.83 -61.03 -14.11
C LYS A 276 -27.61 -59.52 -14.20
N ASN A 277 -26.86 -58.93 -13.27
CA ASN A 277 -26.55 -57.50 -13.28
C ASN A 277 -25.67 -57.12 -14.49
N THR A 278 -24.73 -57.97 -14.90
CA THR A 278 -23.90 -57.75 -16.09
C THR A 278 -24.72 -57.58 -17.37
N LYS A 279 -25.80 -58.35 -17.54
CA LYS A 279 -26.71 -58.20 -18.69
C LYS A 279 -27.47 -56.87 -18.67
N MET A 280 -27.74 -56.32 -17.48
CA MET A 280 -28.42 -55.04 -17.29
C MET A 280 -27.49 -53.84 -17.47
N ALA A 281 -26.18 -54.01 -17.21
CA ALA A 281 -25.16 -52.98 -17.38
C ALA A 281 -24.77 -52.76 -18.86
N ARG A 282 -25.73 -52.33 -19.68
CA ARG A 282 -25.56 -51.94 -21.08
C ARG A 282 -26.09 -50.51 -21.26
N THR A 283 -25.31 -49.65 -21.91
CA THR A 283 -25.69 -48.24 -22.12
C THR A 283 -26.77 -48.14 -23.20
N GLU A 284 -27.98 -47.73 -22.82
CA GLU A 284 -29.06 -47.37 -23.75
C GLU A 284 -29.32 -45.85 -23.68
N ALA A 285 -29.76 -45.21 -24.76
CA ALA A 285 -29.92 -43.75 -24.81
C ALA A 285 -30.83 -43.15 -23.71
N LYS A 286 -31.73 -43.95 -23.11
CA LYS A 286 -32.66 -43.56 -22.04
C LYS A 286 -32.29 -44.08 -20.65
N SER A 287 -31.12 -44.70 -20.46
CA SER A 287 -30.71 -45.19 -19.15
C SER A 287 -30.50 -44.04 -18.16
N SER A 288 -30.81 -44.29 -16.89
CA SER A 288 -30.51 -43.38 -15.78
C SER A 288 -29.05 -43.47 -15.32
N PHE A 289 -28.20 -44.17 -16.07
CA PHE A 289 -26.81 -44.39 -15.73
C PHE A 289 -25.94 -44.40 -16.98
N VAL A 290 -24.64 -44.18 -16.78
CA VAL A 290 -23.59 -44.37 -17.80
C VAL A 290 -22.65 -45.49 -17.36
N VAL A 291 -21.92 -46.10 -18.29
CA VAL A 291 -21.07 -47.26 -17.99
C VAL A 291 -19.59 -46.92 -18.13
N LEU A 292 -18.82 -47.24 -17.10
CA LEU A 292 -17.37 -47.39 -17.16
C LEU A 292 -17.06 -48.88 -17.28
N ASP A 293 -16.45 -49.26 -18.39
CA ASP A 293 -16.06 -50.63 -18.68
C ASP A 293 -14.62 -50.84 -18.20
N GLY A 294 -14.47 -51.40 -17.01
CA GLY A 294 -13.17 -51.60 -16.36
C GLY A 294 -12.33 -52.70 -17.01
N VAL A 295 -12.98 -53.64 -17.70
CA VAL A 295 -12.33 -54.71 -18.49
C VAL A 295 -11.66 -54.12 -19.73
N GLU A 296 -12.42 -53.34 -20.49
CA GLU A 296 -11.93 -52.63 -21.69
C GLU A 296 -11.18 -51.33 -21.35
N LYS A 297 -11.14 -50.98 -20.06
CA LYS A 297 -10.47 -49.80 -19.48
C LYS A 297 -10.95 -48.48 -20.08
N LYS A 298 -12.24 -48.39 -20.43
CA LYS A 298 -12.83 -47.27 -21.19
C LYS A 298 -14.13 -46.77 -20.56
N ALA A 299 -14.35 -45.46 -20.63
CA ALA A 299 -15.65 -44.86 -20.37
C ALA A 299 -16.53 -44.97 -21.62
N VAL A 300 -17.73 -45.53 -21.49
CA VAL A 300 -18.72 -45.70 -22.57
C VAL A 300 -19.68 -44.50 -22.59
N PHE A 301 -19.12 -43.30 -22.49
CA PHE A 301 -19.79 -42.01 -22.52
C PHE A 301 -18.78 -40.89 -22.75
N ASP A 302 -19.25 -39.74 -23.23
CA ASP A 302 -18.43 -38.56 -23.43
C ASP A 302 -18.40 -37.68 -22.18
N ALA A 303 -17.21 -37.14 -21.87
CA ALA A 303 -17.01 -36.17 -20.80
C ALA A 303 -15.82 -35.25 -21.13
N ALA A 304 -15.95 -33.97 -20.83
CA ALA A 304 -14.92 -32.96 -21.03
C ALA A 304 -13.79 -33.13 -20.00
N VAL A 305 -12.54 -33.23 -20.46
CA VAL A 305 -11.36 -33.53 -19.62
C VAL A 305 -10.15 -32.66 -19.95
N GLU A 306 -10.37 -31.48 -20.51
CA GLU A 306 -9.33 -30.58 -21.00
C GLU A 306 -8.58 -29.84 -19.87
N HIS A 307 -9.22 -29.65 -18.72
CA HIS A 307 -8.66 -28.88 -17.61
C HIS A 307 -7.43 -29.58 -16.97
N PRO A 308 -6.35 -28.85 -16.62
CA PRO A 308 -5.15 -29.44 -16.00
C PRO A 308 -5.41 -30.23 -14.71
N TYR A 309 -6.47 -29.89 -13.98
CA TYR A 309 -6.97 -30.63 -12.80
C TYR A 309 -6.98 -32.16 -13.04
N TYR A 310 -7.52 -32.62 -14.18
CA TYR A 310 -7.64 -34.05 -14.47
C TYR A 310 -6.28 -34.75 -14.57
N ARG A 311 -5.25 -34.05 -15.05
CA ARG A 311 -3.89 -34.59 -15.09
C ARG A 311 -3.29 -34.70 -13.70
N LEU A 312 -3.58 -33.75 -12.81
CA LEU A 312 -3.11 -33.76 -11.42
C LEU A 312 -3.73 -34.92 -10.63
N ILE A 313 -5.06 -35.04 -10.63
CA ILE A 313 -5.77 -36.06 -9.84
C ILE A 313 -5.55 -37.51 -10.30
N THR A 314 -4.91 -37.67 -11.46
CA THR A 314 -4.54 -38.99 -11.98
C THR A 314 -3.03 -39.21 -11.96
N SER A 315 -2.27 -38.37 -11.25
CA SER A 315 -0.81 -38.51 -11.15
C SER A 315 -0.36 -39.36 -9.96
N PHE A 316 -1.18 -39.47 -8.90
CA PHE A 316 -0.89 -40.23 -7.67
C PHE A 316 0.51 -39.98 -7.09
N ASN A 317 1.00 -38.75 -7.23
CA ASN A 317 2.25 -38.29 -6.63
C ASN A 317 1.95 -37.41 -5.40
N GLU A 318 3.00 -36.94 -4.73
CA GLU A 318 2.86 -36.06 -3.56
C GLU A 318 2.06 -34.78 -3.86
N THR A 319 2.13 -34.25 -5.09
CA THR A 319 1.36 -33.04 -5.45
C THR A 319 -0.13 -33.32 -5.52
N HIS A 320 -0.53 -34.50 -6.01
CA HIS A 320 -1.92 -34.95 -5.97
C HIS A 320 -2.42 -35.05 -4.52
N GLN A 321 -1.66 -35.72 -3.64
CA GLN A 321 -2.03 -35.87 -2.24
C GLN A 321 -2.19 -34.51 -1.54
N ARG A 322 -1.20 -33.62 -1.69
CA ARG A 322 -1.24 -32.26 -1.12
C ARG A 322 -2.42 -31.44 -1.61
N PHE A 323 -2.86 -31.66 -2.85
CA PHE A 323 -4.02 -30.97 -3.37
C PHE A 323 -5.33 -31.52 -2.81
N CYS A 324 -5.58 -32.82 -2.96
CA CYS A 324 -6.85 -33.45 -2.58
C CYS A 324 -7.01 -33.59 -1.07
N ARG A 325 -6.02 -34.16 -0.37
CA ARG A 325 -6.10 -34.46 1.07
C ARG A 325 -5.80 -33.28 1.96
N ASP A 326 -4.88 -32.40 1.54
CA ASP A 326 -4.40 -31.35 2.43
C ASP A 326 -5.02 -29.98 2.10
N PHE A 327 -4.98 -29.57 0.83
CA PHE A 327 -5.45 -28.24 0.42
C PHE A 327 -6.96 -28.15 0.30
N LEU A 328 -7.62 -29.09 -0.39
CA LEU A 328 -9.09 -29.06 -0.49
C LEU A 328 -9.77 -29.34 0.86
N GLN A 329 -9.16 -30.12 1.75
CA GLN A 329 -9.69 -30.40 3.09
C GLN A 329 -9.64 -29.19 4.03
N MET A 330 -8.76 -28.22 3.76
CA MET A 330 -8.75 -26.91 4.42
C MET A 330 -10.05 -26.11 4.18
N LEU A 331 -10.84 -26.46 3.17
CA LEU A 331 -12.03 -25.74 2.73
C LEU A 331 -13.30 -26.50 3.09
N ASP A 332 -14.34 -25.81 3.56
CA ASP A 332 -15.66 -26.39 3.78
C ASP A 332 -16.40 -26.61 2.45
N ILE A 333 -16.03 -27.70 1.77
CA ILE A 333 -16.65 -28.10 0.51
C ILE A 333 -17.08 -29.55 0.63
N SER A 334 -18.39 -29.75 0.67
CA SER A 334 -18.99 -31.07 0.90
C SER A 334 -19.32 -31.84 -0.37
N LYS A 335 -19.32 -31.22 -1.56
CA LYS A 335 -19.76 -31.88 -2.80
C LYS A 335 -18.81 -31.60 -3.97
N PRO A 336 -18.61 -32.58 -4.88
CA PRO A 336 -17.96 -32.33 -6.16
C PRO A 336 -18.66 -31.20 -6.92
N ALA A 337 -17.91 -30.19 -7.35
CA ALA A 337 -18.44 -29.04 -8.06
C ALA A 337 -17.43 -28.50 -9.08
N PRO A 338 -17.88 -27.83 -10.17
CA PRO A 338 -16.99 -27.23 -11.16
C PRO A 338 -15.97 -26.23 -10.58
N ASP A 339 -16.26 -25.64 -9.42
CA ASP A 339 -15.34 -24.73 -8.75
C ASP A 339 -14.00 -25.38 -8.36
N VAL A 340 -13.91 -26.71 -8.33
CA VAL A 340 -12.64 -27.42 -8.10
C VAL A 340 -11.55 -27.06 -9.12
N TYR A 341 -11.94 -26.61 -10.32
CA TYR A 341 -11.00 -26.13 -11.34
C TYR A 341 -10.33 -24.81 -10.91
N ASN A 342 -11.10 -23.87 -10.37
CA ASN A 342 -10.57 -22.61 -9.84
C ASN A 342 -9.67 -22.89 -8.61
N LEU A 343 -10.07 -23.83 -7.75
CA LEU A 343 -9.30 -24.22 -6.57
C LEU A 343 -7.97 -24.92 -6.93
N HIS A 344 -7.96 -25.71 -8.02
CA HIS A 344 -6.74 -26.23 -8.60
C HIS A 344 -5.78 -25.10 -8.98
N ASP A 345 -6.28 -24.06 -9.65
CA ASP A 345 -5.45 -22.94 -10.09
C ASP A 345 -4.91 -22.14 -8.90
N VAL A 346 -5.73 -21.94 -7.86
CA VAL A 346 -5.29 -21.36 -6.58
C VAL A 346 -4.20 -22.20 -5.95
N PHE A 347 -4.35 -23.53 -5.87
CA PHE A 347 -3.33 -24.41 -5.31
C PHE A 347 -2.01 -24.31 -6.08
N MET A 348 -2.08 -24.31 -7.41
CA MET A 348 -0.91 -24.20 -8.27
C MET A 348 -0.20 -22.84 -8.13
N ALA A 349 -0.95 -21.77 -7.83
CA ALA A 349 -0.40 -20.43 -7.64
C ALA A 349 0.12 -20.19 -6.21
N LEU A 350 -0.65 -20.53 -5.17
CA LEU A 350 -0.40 -20.09 -3.78
C LEU A 350 0.20 -21.17 -2.88
N ALA A 351 -0.19 -22.43 -3.07
CA ALA A 351 0.22 -23.52 -2.20
C ALA A 351 1.53 -24.18 -2.66
N ARG A 352 1.92 -23.97 -3.92
CA ARG A 352 3.27 -24.30 -4.42
C ARG A 352 4.19 -23.09 -4.24
N ALA A 353 5.30 -23.29 -3.55
CA ALA A 353 6.40 -22.33 -3.59
C ALA A 353 7.14 -22.45 -4.95
N PRO A 354 7.64 -21.33 -5.52
CA PRO A 354 7.54 -19.95 -5.03
C PRO A 354 6.18 -19.32 -5.33
N LEU A 355 5.80 -18.32 -4.53
CA LEU A 355 4.58 -17.53 -4.76
C LEU A 355 4.59 -16.82 -6.12
N PRO A 356 3.40 -16.44 -6.63
CA PRO A 356 3.31 -15.58 -7.79
C PRO A 356 4.03 -14.27 -7.49
N THR A 357 4.82 -13.78 -8.43
CA THR A 357 5.52 -12.51 -8.24
C THR A 357 4.57 -11.31 -8.27
N ASN A 358 3.36 -11.44 -8.82
CA ASN A 358 2.41 -10.35 -9.03
C ASN A 358 1.34 -10.27 -7.91
N VAL A 359 1.23 -9.10 -7.28
CA VAL A 359 0.27 -8.82 -6.18
C VAL A 359 -1.20 -9.00 -6.57
N HIS A 360 -1.65 -8.54 -7.74
CA HIS A 360 -3.05 -8.69 -8.16
C HIS A 360 -3.42 -10.15 -8.41
N THR A 361 -2.48 -10.95 -8.94
CA THR A 361 -2.69 -12.38 -9.15
C THR A 361 -2.90 -13.08 -7.81
N THR A 362 -2.03 -12.81 -6.83
CA THR A 362 -2.17 -13.35 -5.47
C THR A 362 -3.49 -12.92 -4.83
N LEU A 363 -3.86 -11.64 -4.94
CA LEU A 363 -5.12 -11.12 -4.40
C LEU A 363 -6.35 -11.80 -5.01
N ASN A 364 -6.38 -11.99 -6.34
CA ASN A 364 -7.48 -12.67 -7.03
C ASN A 364 -7.62 -14.15 -6.61
N MET A 365 -6.48 -14.83 -6.41
CA MET A 365 -6.48 -16.21 -5.92
C MET A 365 -6.99 -16.31 -4.48
N LEU A 366 -6.61 -15.36 -3.61
CA LEU A 366 -7.14 -15.28 -2.25
C LEU A 366 -8.63 -14.94 -2.22
N ALA A 367 -9.11 -14.05 -3.11
CA ALA A 367 -10.53 -13.77 -3.25
C ALA A 367 -11.36 -14.99 -3.68
N THR A 368 -10.75 -15.93 -4.41
CA THR A 368 -11.38 -17.23 -4.72
C THR A 368 -11.51 -18.09 -3.46
N LEU A 369 -10.50 -18.09 -2.58
CA LEU A 369 -10.56 -18.79 -1.30
C LEU A 369 -11.57 -18.18 -0.32
N GLU A 370 -11.75 -16.86 -0.33
CA GLU A 370 -12.71 -16.17 0.57
C GLU A 370 -14.17 -16.59 0.36
N LYS A 371 -14.49 -17.27 -0.75
CA LYS A 371 -15.82 -17.83 -1.01
C LYS A 371 -16.15 -19.02 -0.11
N TYR A 372 -15.14 -19.63 0.51
CA TYR A 372 -15.28 -20.84 1.32
C TYR A 372 -14.92 -20.56 2.78
N GLN A 373 -15.59 -21.26 3.68
CA GLN A 373 -15.15 -21.31 5.07
C GLN A 373 -13.86 -22.13 5.16
N LEU A 374 -12.87 -21.61 5.89
CA LEU A 374 -11.58 -22.24 6.08
C LEU A 374 -11.53 -22.98 7.42
N PHE A 375 -10.76 -24.07 7.48
CA PHE A 375 -10.40 -24.78 8.70
C PHE A 375 -8.94 -24.55 9.07
N ALA A 376 -8.66 -24.47 10.36
CA ALA A 376 -7.29 -24.40 10.86
C ALA A 376 -6.56 -25.73 10.61
N CYS A 377 -5.51 -25.69 9.78
CA CYS A 377 -4.70 -26.87 9.48
C CYS A 377 -3.26 -26.51 9.11
N PRO A 378 -2.33 -27.49 9.08
CA PRO A 378 -0.93 -27.24 8.71
C PRO A 378 -0.74 -26.63 7.32
N THR A 379 -1.61 -26.95 6.37
CA THR A 379 -1.59 -26.40 5.00
C THR A 379 -1.87 -24.91 5.00
N LEU A 380 -2.91 -24.46 5.72
CA LEU A 380 -3.24 -23.05 5.88
C LEU A 380 -2.07 -22.31 6.54
N ARG A 381 -1.50 -22.87 7.61
CA ARG A 381 -0.33 -22.30 8.29
C ARG A 381 0.86 -22.11 7.35
N LYS A 382 1.17 -23.12 6.53
CA LYS A 382 2.27 -23.05 5.56
C LYS A 382 2.00 -22.00 4.47
N MET A 383 0.78 -21.94 3.95
CA MET A 383 0.38 -20.95 2.96
C MET A 383 0.47 -19.52 3.52
N CYS A 384 -0.07 -19.27 4.72
CA CYS A 384 0.05 -17.98 5.41
C CYS A 384 1.52 -17.58 5.59
N ASN A 385 2.37 -18.47 6.09
CA ASN A 385 3.80 -18.20 6.25
C ASN A 385 4.48 -17.80 4.94
N THR A 386 4.16 -18.51 3.85
CA THR A 386 4.72 -18.24 2.53
C THR A 386 4.28 -16.85 2.05
N ILE A 387 2.99 -16.51 2.18
CA ILE A 387 2.45 -15.20 1.76
C ILE A 387 3.02 -14.07 2.62
N VAL A 388 3.20 -14.29 3.93
CA VAL A 388 3.88 -13.33 4.82
C VAL A 388 5.32 -13.08 4.34
N ASP A 389 6.05 -14.11 3.93
CA ASP A 389 7.42 -13.95 3.39
C ASP A 389 7.45 -13.17 2.07
N GLY A 390 6.41 -13.29 1.24
CA GLY A 390 6.25 -12.53 0.00
C GLY A 390 5.73 -11.09 0.17
N LEU A 391 5.13 -10.79 1.32
CA LEU A 391 4.42 -9.53 1.60
C LEU A 391 5.28 -8.27 1.36
N PRO A 392 6.57 -8.20 1.75
CA PRO A 392 7.41 -7.04 1.45
C PRO A 392 7.52 -6.73 -0.04
N SER A 393 7.54 -7.76 -0.90
CA SER A 393 7.56 -7.57 -2.35
C SER A 393 6.22 -7.03 -2.86
N PHE A 394 5.10 -7.54 -2.35
CA PHE A 394 3.76 -7.09 -2.77
C PHE A 394 3.51 -5.64 -2.40
N LEU A 395 3.86 -5.23 -1.18
CA LEU A 395 3.71 -3.84 -0.72
C LEU A 395 4.56 -2.86 -1.54
N ARG A 396 5.69 -3.32 -2.11
CA ARG A 396 6.53 -2.51 -3.02
C ARG A 396 6.00 -2.43 -4.45
N GLN A 397 5.14 -3.36 -4.88
CA GLN A 397 4.57 -3.39 -6.23
C GLN A 397 3.30 -2.54 -6.34
N ASP A 398 2.31 -2.82 -5.48
CA ASP A 398 1.07 -2.05 -5.36
C ASP A 398 0.60 -2.14 -3.92
N PHE A 399 0.69 -1.01 -3.23
CA PHE A 399 0.32 -0.91 -1.84
C PHE A 399 -1.17 -1.20 -1.61
N SER A 400 -2.05 -0.61 -2.42
CA SER A 400 -3.51 -0.71 -2.24
C SER A 400 -3.97 -2.16 -2.37
N SER A 401 -3.50 -2.86 -3.40
CA SER A 401 -3.81 -4.28 -3.58
C SER A 401 -3.19 -5.16 -2.49
N ALA A 402 -1.98 -4.85 -2.04
CA ALA A 402 -1.32 -5.61 -0.98
C ALA A 402 -2.10 -5.55 0.36
N LEU A 403 -2.79 -4.46 0.67
CA LEU A 403 -3.67 -4.39 1.86
C LEU A 403 -4.78 -5.44 1.83
N GLY A 404 -5.31 -5.76 0.66
CA GLY A 404 -6.26 -6.85 0.50
C GLY A 404 -5.68 -8.21 0.93
N ILE A 405 -4.40 -8.45 0.61
CA ILE A 405 -3.66 -9.65 1.04
C ILE A 405 -3.45 -9.63 2.56
N VAL A 406 -3.08 -8.49 3.14
CA VAL A 406 -2.90 -8.37 4.60
C VAL A 406 -4.21 -8.63 5.35
N LYS A 407 -5.33 -8.09 4.86
CA LYS A 407 -6.66 -8.33 5.44
C LYS A 407 -7.02 -9.81 5.42
N TRP A 408 -6.75 -10.49 4.31
CA TRP A 408 -6.95 -11.93 4.21
C TRP A 408 -6.06 -12.70 5.20
N LEU A 409 -4.77 -12.36 5.25
CA LEU A 409 -3.81 -12.97 6.18
C LEU A 409 -4.25 -12.82 7.64
N LYS A 410 -4.76 -11.66 8.04
CA LYS A 410 -5.23 -11.43 9.41
C LYS A 410 -6.37 -12.39 9.77
N LYS A 411 -7.40 -12.53 8.91
CA LYS A 411 -8.50 -13.48 9.12
C LYS A 411 -7.99 -14.91 9.24
N ALA A 412 -7.07 -15.31 8.34
CA ALA A 412 -6.52 -16.65 8.33
C ALA A 412 -5.64 -16.93 9.57
N VAL A 413 -4.85 -15.96 10.02
CA VAL A 413 -4.02 -16.08 11.24
C VAL A 413 -4.87 -16.11 12.51
N GLN A 414 -5.95 -15.33 12.57
CA GLN A 414 -6.92 -15.40 13.67
C GLN A 414 -7.56 -16.78 13.75
N LEU A 415 -7.95 -17.36 12.61
CA LEU A 415 -8.49 -18.71 12.54
C LEU A 415 -7.49 -19.78 13.00
N LEU A 416 -6.19 -19.61 12.67
CA LEU A 416 -5.14 -20.56 13.05
C LEU A 416 -4.81 -20.55 14.55
N GLU A 417 -5.17 -19.49 15.27
CA GLU A 417 -4.80 -19.25 16.69
C GLU A 417 -3.31 -19.47 16.97
N ASP A 418 -2.45 -19.15 15.98
CA ASP A 418 -1.00 -19.39 16.03
C ASP A 418 -0.24 -18.10 16.32
N PRO A 419 0.30 -17.93 17.56
CA PRO A 419 1.01 -16.71 17.94
C PRO A 419 2.24 -16.44 17.08
N ALA A 420 2.94 -17.49 16.60
CA ALA A 420 4.17 -17.32 15.85
C ALA A 420 3.92 -16.72 14.46
N VAL A 421 2.84 -17.14 13.79
CA VAL A 421 2.46 -16.57 12.48
C VAL A 421 1.95 -15.13 12.64
N SER A 422 1.20 -14.86 13.73
CA SER A 422 0.72 -13.51 14.06
C SER A 422 1.86 -12.54 14.34
N GLU A 423 2.85 -12.97 15.13
CA GLU A 423 4.05 -12.19 15.41
C GLU A 423 4.86 -11.95 14.13
N LYS A 424 5.03 -12.97 13.29
CA LYS A 424 5.74 -12.85 12.01
C LYS A 424 5.06 -11.85 11.07
N LEU A 425 3.73 -11.89 10.94
CA LEU A 425 2.96 -10.92 10.16
C LEU A 425 3.17 -9.50 10.70
N SER A 426 3.01 -9.32 12.02
CA SER A 426 3.18 -8.02 12.68
C SER A 426 4.60 -7.46 12.50
N LYS A 427 5.62 -8.29 12.67
CA LYS A 427 7.03 -7.94 12.44
C LYS A 427 7.29 -7.55 11.00
N THR A 428 6.72 -8.28 10.04
CA THR A 428 6.88 -7.99 8.61
C THR A 428 6.27 -6.64 8.24
N LEU A 429 5.05 -6.36 8.73
CA LEU A 429 4.40 -5.06 8.52
C LEU A 429 5.21 -3.91 9.15
N ARG A 430 5.71 -4.08 10.37
CA ARG A 430 6.58 -3.09 11.04
C ARG A 430 7.85 -2.83 10.24
N ASN A 431 8.52 -3.88 9.76
CA ASN A 431 9.75 -3.73 8.97
C ASN A 431 9.51 -2.95 7.67
N VAL A 432 8.40 -3.22 6.96
CA VAL A 432 8.06 -2.47 5.74
C VAL A 432 7.73 -1.02 6.06
N PHE A 433 7.03 -0.76 7.16
CA PHE A 433 6.72 0.58 7.63
C PHE A 433 7.98 1.37 7.99
N VAL A 434 8.92 0.76 8.71
CA VAL A 434 10.25 1.33 9.02
C VAL A 434 11.02 1.64 7.75
N ASP A 435 11.08 0.71 6.81
CA ASP A 435 11.76 0.90 5.53
C ASP A 435 11.21 2.12 4.79
N LEU A 436 9.89 2.34 4.83
CA LEU A 436 9.24 3.47 4.17
C LEU A 436 9.49 4.80 4.88
N ILE A 437 9.30 4.86 6.20
CA ILE A 437 9.41 6.11 6.96
C ILE A 437 10.86 6.56 7.13
N PHE A 438 11.75 5.65 7.49
CA PHE A 438 13.09 6.00 7.93
C PHE A 438 14.15 5.80 6.84
N ARG A 439 13.95 4.84 5.92
CA ARG A 439 14.98 4.46 4.95
C ARG A 439 14.70 4.95 3.54
N ARG A 440 13.45 4.96 3.10
CA ARG A 440 13.03 5.58 1.82
C ARG A 440 12.97 7.08 2.02
N ARG A 441 13.63 7.81 1.12
CA ARG A 441 13.68 9.27 1.12
C ARG A 441 12.62 9.82 0.17
N ASP A 442 11.36 9.47 0.41
CA ASP A 442 10.23 9.92 -0.38
C ASP A 442 9.05 10.28 0.52
N ALA A 443 8.81 11.58 0.65
CA ALA A 443 7.73 12.13 1.46
C ALA A 443 6.33 11.78 0.91
N GLY A 444 6.19 11.65 -0.42
CA GLY A 444 4.93 11.33 -1.07
C GLY A 444 4.50 9.90 -0.80
N GLU A 445 5.40 8.94 -1.05
CA GLU A 445 5.15 7.52 -0.77
C GLU A 445 4.86 7.27 0.72
N THR A 446 5.56 7.98 1.62
CA THR A 446 5.36 7.86 3.06
C THR A 446 3.95 8.28 3.48
N LEU A 447 3.47 9.41 2.97
CA LEU A 447 2.15 9.94 3.29
C LEU A 447 1.04 9.10 2.63
N GLU A 448 1.24 8.64 1.40
CA GLU A 448 0.29 7.75 0.72
C GLU A 448 0.15 6.42 1.47
N PHE A 449 1.27 5.82 1.89
CA PHE A 449 1.26 4.62 2.72
C PHE A 449 0.49 4.87 4.02
N TRP A 450 0.76 5.97 4.70
CA TRP A 450 0.12 6.29 5.96
C TRP A 450 -1.39 6.50 5.83
N GLU A 451 -1.85 7.25 4.82
CA GLU A 451 -3.29 7.45 4.60
C GLU A 451 -4.02 6.13 4.33
N ASN A 452 -3.40 5.21 3.62
CA ASN A 452 -3.96 3.88 3.42
C ASN A 452 -3.96 3.03 4.71
N VAL A 453 -2.91 3.12 5.55
CA VAL A 453 -2.86 2.45 6.87
C VAL A 453 -3.89 3.03 7.83
N LYS A 454 -4.04 4.35 7.87
CA LYS A 454 -4.99 5.08 8.71
C LYS A 454 -6.44 4.68 8.44
N ASN A 455 -6.75 4.36 7.19
CA ASN A 455 -8.06 3.83 6.77
C ASN A 455 -8.19 2.31 6.92
N SER A 456 -7.21 1.65 7.56
CA SER A 456 -7.17 0.21 7.76
C SER A 456 -7.21 -0.16 9.24
N GLU A 457 -7.45 -1.45 9.51
CA GLU A 457 -7.42 -2.02 10.86
C GLU A 457 -6.00 -2.11 11.49
N PHE A 458 -4.95 -1.72 10.75
CA PHE A 458 -3.56 -1.77 11.21
C PHE A 458 -3.08 -0.45 11.83
N VAL A 459 -3.90 0.59 11.79
CA VAL A 459 -3.56 1.92 12.29
C VAL A 459 -3.06 1.89 13.75
N SER A 460 -3.70 1.13 14.65
CA SER A 460 -3.27 1.06 16.05
C SER A 460 -1.91 0.37 16.24
N LEU A 461 -1.63 -0.69 15.46
CA LEU A 461 -0.34 -1.38 15.50
C LEU A 461 0.80 -0.47 15.03
N MET A 462 0.58 0.30 13.96
CA MET A 462 1.59 1.21 13.40
C MET A 462 1.72 2.49 14.23
N ALA A 463 0.61 3.04 14.73
CA ALA A 463 0.58 4.22 15.60
C ALA A 463 1.31 3.97 16.91
N SER A 464 1.05 2.84 17.58
CA SER A 464 1.77 2.46 18.80
C SER A 464 3.26 2.24 18.54
N PHE A 465 3.62 1.65 17.40
CA PHE A 465 5.01 1.40 17.02
C PHE A 465 5.80 2.70 16.79
N ILE A 466 5.30 3.65 15.99
CA ILE A 466 6.03 4.90 15.70
C ILE A 466 6.14 5.84 16.91
N ARG A 467 5.22 5.70 17.88
CA ARG A 467 5.22 6.45 19.13
C ARG A 467 6.15 5.88 20.20
N ASN A 468 6.60 4.64 20.05
CA ASN A 468 7.46 4.01 21.05
C ASN A 468 8.83 4.72 21.09
N PRO A 469 9.25 5.28 22.25
CA PRO A 469 10.56 5.92 22.40
C PRO A 469 11.73 5.02 21.99
N GLU A 470 11.66 3.72 22.29
CA GLU A 470 12.71 2.75 21.92
C GLU A 470 12.86 2.63 20.40
N THR A 471 11.75 2.71 19.66
CA THR A 471 11.76 2.68 18.19
C THR A 471 12.40 3.96 17.64
N LEU A 472 12.05 5.13 18.20
CA LEU A 472 12.66 6.40 17.79
C LEU A 472 14.16 6.44 18.06
N GLU A 473 14.60 5.88 19.20
CA GLU A 473 16.01 5.76 19.54
C GLU A 473 16.75 4.80 18.58
N GLU A 474 16.18 3.63 18.30
CA GLU A 474 16.72 2.64 17.35
C GLU A 474 16.95 3.25 15.95
N TYR A 475 16.04 4.10 15.48
CA TYR A 475 16.09 4.70 14.15
C TYR A 475 16.63 6.15 14.11
N SER A 476 17.16 6.66 15.23
CA SER A 476 17.68 8.03 15.37
C SER A 476 18.69 8.42 14.29
N MET A 477 19.64 7.53 13.94
CA MET A 477 20.63 7.80 12.87
C MET A 477 19.99 7.98 11.48
N TYR A 478 18.88 7.30 11.21
CA TYR A 478 18.14 7.45 9.95
C TYR A 478 17.34 8.73 9.95
N MET A 479 16.70 9.05 11.09
CA MET A 479 16.07 10.34 11.30
C MET A 479 17.09 11.47 11.04
N GLU A 480 18.30 11.43 11.57
CA GLU A 480 19.29 12.48 11.31
C GLU A 480 19.63 12.73 9.82
N ARG A 481 19.27 11.81 8.92
CA ARG A 481 19.53 11.91 7.47
C ARG A 481 18.32 12.38 6.65
N LEU A 482 17.15 12.57 7.27
CA LEU A 482 15.96 13.09 6.58
C LEU A 482 16.15 14.57 6.21
N GLU A 483 15.69 14.95 5.02
CA GLU A 483 15.65 16.34 4.57
C GLU A 483 14.28 16.97 4.91
N GLY A 484 14.08 18.25 4.57
CA GLY A 484 12.89 19.01 4.98
C GLY A 484 11.55 18.31 4.66
N PRO A 485 11.30 17.88 3.41
CA PRO A 485 10.06 17.22 3.03
C PRO A 485 9.83 15.87 3.73
N GLU A 486 10.86 15.02 3.85
CA GLU A 486 10.73 13.71 4.51
C GLU A 486 10.56 13.85 6.02
N ALA A 487 11.28 14.80 6.64
CA ALA A 487 11.10 15.11 8.05
C ALA A 487 9.68 15.62 8.34
N ALA A 488 9.11 16.45 7.45
CA ALA A 488 7.73 16.89 7.57
C ALA A 488 6.73 15.74 7.42
N ALA A 489 6.96 14.81 6.47
CA ALA A 489 6.14 13.60 6.34
C ALA A 489 6.21 12.69 7.57
N PHE A 490 7.41 12.47 8.12
CA PHE A 490 7.60 11.72 9.37
C PHE A 490 6.84 12.35 10.53
N VAL A 491 7.02 13.66 10.77
CA VAL A 491 6.32 14.38 11.84
C VAL A 491 4.81 14.34 11.65
N GLN A 492 4.33 14.43 10.40
CA GLN A 492 2.93 14.27 10.05
C GLN A 492 2.37 12.91 10.49
N VAL A 493 3.06 11.82 10.15
CA VAL A 493 2.67 10.45 10.52
C VAL A 493 2.65 10.28 12.04
N TYR A 494 3.67 10.80 12.73
CA TYR A 494 3.73 10.76 14.20
C TYR A 494 2.55 11.51 14.84
N ILE A 495 2.25 12.72 14.35
CA ILE A 495 1.14 13.53 14.85
C ILE A 495 -0.20 12.84 14.61
N ASP A 496 -0.45 12.32 13.41
CA ASP A 496 -1.69 11.61 13.11
C ASP A 496 -1.83 10.36 13.99
N SER A 497 -0.72 9.66 14.28
CA SER A 497 -0.69 8.52 15.21
C SER A 497 -1.04 8.94 16.64
N ALA A 498 -0.52 10.08 17.10
CA ALA A 498 -0.83 10.64 18.42
C ALA A 498 -2.30 11.10 18.52
N VAL A 499 -2.85 11.67 17.46
CA VAL A 499 -4.27 12.07 17.39
C VAL A 499 -5.18 10.82 17.41
N TYR A 500 -4.80 9.76 16.69
CA TYR A 500 -5.58 8.52 16.63
C TYR A 500 -5.70 7.84 18.00
N GLU A 501 -4.59 7.66 18.71
CA GLU A 501 -4.58 6.99 20.03
C GLU A 501 -5.13 7.89 21.15
N GLY A 502 -5.21 9.21 20.95
CA GLY A 502 -5.77 10.16 21.92
C GLY A 502 -4.92 10.37 23.18
N ASP A 503 -3.74 9.78 23.23
CA ASP A 503 -2.77 9.89 24.33
C ASP A 503 -1.46 10.42 23.75
N TYR A 504 -0.85 11.44 24.34
CA TYR A 504 0.48 11.92 23.95
C TYR A 504 1.13 12.75 25.06
N SER A 505 2.45 12.60 25.21
CA SER A 505 3.25 13.47 26.04
C SER A 505 3.52 14.78 25.29
N ARG A 506 3.31 15.93 25.97
CA ARG A 506 3.71 17.24 25.44
C ARG A 506 5.22 17.31 25.19
N GLN A 507 6.01 16.57 25.96
CA GLN A 507 7.46 16.55 25.83
C GLN A 507 7.91 15.76 24.60
N ASP A 508 7.31 14.61 24.34
CA ASP A 508 7.63 13.78 23.16
C ASP A 508 7.20 14.51 21.87
N LEU A 509 6.01 15.12 21.90
CA LEU A 509 5.53 15.94 20.79
C LEU A 509 6.46 17.13 20.52
N LYS A 510 6.91 17.84 21.56
CA LYS A 510 7.89 18.93 21.42
C LYS A 510 9.19 18.42 20.80
N MET A 511 9.70 17.28 21.27
CA MET A 511 10.95 16.69 20.76
C MET A 511 10.85 16.35 19.26
N ILE A 512 9.75 15.73 18.85
CA ILE A 512 9.55 15.34 17.44
C ILE A 512 9.35 16.55 16.53
N VAL A 513 8.56 17.54 16.98
CA VAL A 513 8.36 18.80 16.24
C VAL A 513 9.67 19.58 16.11
N ASP A 514 10.42 19.73 17.20
CA ASP A 514 11.73 20.39 17.19
C ASP A 514 12.69 19.68 16.23
N TYR A 515 12.75 18.35 16.30
CA TYR A 515 13.55 17.56 15.39
C TYR A 515 13.20 17.86 13.92
N GLY A 516 11.91 17.84 13.54
CA GLY A 516 11.49 18.12 12.16
C GLY A 516 11.77 19.55 11.71
N LEU A 517 11.55 20.53 12.58
CA LEU A 517 11.85 21.94 12.32
C LEU A 517 13.35 22.19 12.16
N SER A 518 14.20 21.50 12.93
CA SER A 518 15.65 21.58 12.79
C SER A 518 16.15 21.11 11.43
N ARG A 519 15.50 20.08 10.84
CA ARG A 519 15.80 19.59 9.48
C ARG A 519 15.37 20.60 8.43
N CYS A 520 14.18 21.18 8.59
CA CYS A 520 13.70 22.24 7.72
C CYS A 520 14.63 23.48 7.76
N HIS A 521 15.13 23.86 8.94
CA HIS A 521 16.08 24.96 9.09
C HIS A 521 17.39 24.70 8.34
N ASN A 522 17.98 23.51 8.52
CA ASN A 522 19.24 23.14 7.85
C ASN A 522 19.08 23.12 6.32
N GLY A 523 17.91 22.70 5.81
CA GLY A 523 17.57 22.70 4.39
C GLY A 523 17.04 24.03 3.85
N LYS A 524 16.84 25.05 4.71
CA LYS A 524 16.17 26.32 4.38
C LYS A 524 14.78 26.14 3.74
N ASP A 525 14.04 25.13 4.18
CA ASP A 525 12.73 24.76 3.65
C ASP A 525 11.58 25.25 4.57
N LEU A 526 11.15 26.49 4.34
CA LEU A 526 10.05 27.10 5.08
C LEU A 526 8.70 26.41 4.80
N ALA A 527 8.52 25.86 3.59
CA ALA A 527 7.25 25.24 3.21
C ALA A 527 7.00 23.95 4.00
N SER A 528 8.01 23.13 4.20
CA SER A 528 7.92 21.93 5.04
C SER A 528 7.76 22.26 6.51
N ALA A 529 8.42 23.33 7.01
CA ALA A 529 8.22 23.80 8.37
C ALA A 529 6.76 24.23 8.64
N ARG A 530 6.14 24.95 7.68
CA ARG A 530 4.72 25.32 7.76
C ARG A 530 3.79 24.10 7.75
N LYS A 531 4.13 23.05 7.00
CA LYS A 531 3.37 21.78 7.04
C LYS A 531 3.41 21.15 8.44
N ILE A 532 4.59 21.12 9.08
CA ILE A 532 4.74 20.61 10.45
C ILE A 532 3.87 21.40 11.42
N ILE A 533 3.91 22.72 11.37
CA ILE A 533 3.10 23.61 12.23
C ILE A 533 1.61 23.36 12.04
N ASN A 534 1.15 23.29 10.79
CA ASN A 534 -0.25 23.01 10.46
C ASN A 534 -0.67 21.60 10.92
N ALA A 535 0.24 20.65 10.93
CA ALA A 535 0.02 19.33 11.51
C ALA A 535 -0.16 19.42 13.02
N THR A 536 0.75 20.08 13.73
CA THR A 536 0.72 20.23 15.18
C THR A 536 -0.54 20.96 15.64
N ALA A 537 -1.01 21.96 14.89
CA ALA A 537 -2.22 22.71 15.17
C ALA A 537 -3.51 21.85 15.18
N ARG A 538 -3.51 20.67 14.54
CA ARG A 538 -4.66 19.76 14.57
C ARG A 538 -4.85 19.06 15.92
N ILE A 539 -3.82 19.05 16.78
CA ILE A 539 -3.89 18.41 18.08
C ILE A 539 -4.67 19.29 19.05
N LYS A 540 -5.82 18.80 19.51
CA LYS A 540 -6.68 19.54 20.45
C LYS A 540 -5.94 19.82 21.76
N GLY A 541 -5.91 21.10 22.16
CA GLY A 541 -5.30 21.54 23.42
C GLY A 541 -3.80 21.84 23.35
N VAL A 542 -3.18 21.73 22.17
CA VAL A 542 -1.81 22.18 21.93
C VAL A 542 -1.82 23.63 21.46
N GLN A 543 -1.15 24.51 22.21
CA GLN A 543 -0.87 25.87 21.76
C GLN A 543 0.45 25.88 21.01
N VAL A 544 0.38 25.86 19.67
CA VAL A 544 1.57 25.76 18.81
C VAL A 544 2.56 26.90 19.09
N GLY A 545 2.07 28.13 19.29
CA GLY A 545 2.92 29.27 19.66
C GLY A 545 3.70 29.07 20.96
N GLU A 546 3.08 28.51 22.01
CA GLU A 546 3.77 28.21 23.28
C GLU A 546 4.82 27.10 23.11
N MET A 547 4.52 26.07 22.31
CA MET A 547 5.46 24.99 22.03
C MET A 547 6.68 25.51 21.26
N LEU A 548 6.46 26.29 20.19
CA LEU A 548 7.53 26.92 19.42
C LEU A 548 8.35 27.87 20.29
N PHE A 549 7.71 28.65 21.18
CA PHE A 549 8.42 29.52 22.12
C PHE A 549 9.32 28.72 23.07
N SER A 550 8.83 27.57 23.54
CA SER A 550 9.64 26.63 24.35
C SER A 550 10.81 26.04 23.56
N ILE A 551 10.65 25.76 22.26
CA ILE A 551 11.74 25.30 21.39
C ILE A 551 12.77 26.42 21.17
N ALA A 552 12.32 27.66 20.92
CA ALA A 552 13.19 28.82 20.74
C ALA A 552 14.09 29.07 21.97
N LYS A 553 13.56 28.83 23.17
CA LYS A 553 14.29 28.96 24.44
C LYS A 553 15.48 28.01 24.54
N ASP A 554 15.35 26.80 23.99
CA ASP A 554 16.39 25.78 24.03
C ASP A 554 17.33 25.85 22.79
N ALA A 555 17.00 26.69 21.81
CA ALA A 555 17.67 26.76 20.52
C ALA A 555 18.96 27.62 20.52
N LYS A 556 19.89 27.26 19.63
CA LYS A 556 21.05 28.11 19.29
C LYS A 556 20.62 29.36 18.53
N LYS A 557 21.46 30.41 18.55
CA LYS A 557 21.16 31.74 18.01
C LYS A 557 20.44 31.74 16.66
N GLU A 558 21.00 31.12 15.61
CA GLU A 558 20.41 31.14 14.26
C GLU A 558 19.13 30.30 14.12
N TYR A 559 19.05 29.15 14.79
CA TYR A 559 17.86 28.32 14.79
C TYR A 559 16.71 29.01 15.55
N GLY A 560 17.01 29.68 16.66
CA GLY A 560 16.05 30.50 17.39
C GLY A 560 15.44 31.61 16.52
N LYS A 561 16.21 32.25 15.63
CA LYS A 561 15.66 33.26 14.69
C LYS A 561 14.61 32.65 13.76
N PHE A 562 14.92 31.47 13.19
CA PHE A 562 14.00 30.73 12.34
C PHE A 562 12.71 30.33 13.09
N ILE A 563 12.81 29.91 14.34
CA ILE A 563 11.62 29.60 15.16
C ILE A 563 10.79 30.85 15.46
N ILE A 564 11.41 32.02 15.69
CA ILE A 564 10.68 33.29 15.86
C ILE A 564 9.91 33.66 14.60
N GLU A 565 10.50 33.52 13.42
CA GLU A 565 9.80 33.74 12.15
C GLU A 565 8.55 32.85 12.06
N LEU A 566 8.67 31.59 12.46
CA LEU A 566 7.54 30.64 12.49
C LEU A 566 6.47 30.97 13.55
N ILE A 567 6.85 31.46 14.73
CA ILE A 567 5.90 31.92 15.76
C ILE A 567 5.06 33.07 15.21
N ILE A 568 5.70 34.00 14.51
CA ILE A 568 5.04 35.16 13.92
C ILE A 568 4.19 34.76 12.71
N ASP A 569 4.61 33.76 11.92
CA ASP A 569 3.77 33.16 10.87
C ASP A 569 2.49 32.51 11.43
N VAL A 570 2.54 31.95 12.64
CA VAL A 570 1.37 31.35 13.32
C VAL A 570 0.44 32.41 13.87
N ASP A 571 1.00 33.49 14.42
CA ASP A 571 0.25 34.61 14.99
C ASP A 571 0.85 35.95 14.55
N GLU A 572 0.34 36.44 13.42
CA GLU A 572 0.77 37.71 12.83
C GLU A 572 0.44 38.90 13.75
N THR A 573 -0.52 38.76 14.68
CA THR A 573 -0.92 39.85 15.59
C THR A 573 0.22 40.29 16.52
N ILE A 574 1.15 39.37 16.81
CA ILE A 574 2.37 39.62 17.58
C ILE A 574 3.15 40.81 16.99
N VAL A 575 3.23 40.89 15.66
CA VAL A 575 3.91 42.00 14.98
C VAL A 575 2.95 42.96 14.30
N ALA A 576 1.66 42.68 14.16
CA ALA A 576 0.74 43.64 13.54
C ALA A 576 0.49 44.86 14.44
N GLU A 577 0.40 44.63 15.75
CA GLU A 577 0.08 45.65 16.76
C GLU A 577 1.30 46.01 17.61
N GLU A 578 1.45 47.30 17.89
CA GLU A 578 2.59 47.81 18.65
C GLU A 578 2.61 47.31 20.10
N GLU A 579 1.45 47.28 20.76
CA GLU A 579 1.32 46.81 22.15
C GLU A 579 1.66 45.33 22.26
N SER A 580 1.15 44.51 21.32
CA SER A 580 1.42 43.07 21.24
C SER A 580 2.89 42.77 20.98
N MET A 581 3.53 43.52 20.08
CA MET A 581 4.97 43.41 19.82
C MET A 581 5.79 43.76 21.06
N ARG A 582 5.45 44.84 21.76
CA ARG A 582 6.12 45.24 23.01
C ARG A 582 5.95 44.16 24.08
N ALA A 583 4.74 43.64 24.27
CA ALA A 583 4.49 42.56 25.22
C ALA A 583 5.31 41.31 24.90
N PHE A 584 5.44 40.95 23.61
CA PHE A 584 6.25 39.81 23.19
C PHE A 584 7.75 40.02 23.39
N LEU A 585 8.27 41.22 23.11
CA LEU A 585 9.67 41.58 23.41
C LEU A 585 9.96 41.56 24.91
N GLU A 586 9.03 42.03 25.74
CA GLU A 586 9.14 41.95 27.21
C GLU A 586 9.17 40.48 27.67
N LYS A 587 8.31 39.62 27.11
CA LYS A 587 8.30 38.17 27.37
C LYS A 587 9.64 37.52 26.99
N LEU A 588 10.22 37.87 25.84
CA LEU A 588 11.55 37.39 25.43
C LEU A 588 12.64 37.89 26.39
N ARG A 589 12.52 39.11 26.94
CA ARG A 589 13.46 39.66 27.93
C ARG A 589 13.41 38.90 29.25
N GLU A 590 12.21 38.64 29.76
CA GLU A 590 12.00 37.87 31.00
C GLU A 590 12.66 36.49 30.93
N GLU A 591 12.68 35.90 29.73
CA GLU A 591 13.28 34.60 29.44
C GLU A 591 14.75 34.66 28.97
N LYS A 592 15.40 35.85 29.03
CA LYS A 592 16.81 36.07 28.65
C LYS A 592 17.13 35.72 27.18
N MET A 593 16.19 35.97 26.27
CA MET A 593 16.30 35.74 24.83
C MET A 593 16.45 37.04 24.03
N GLU A 594 17.11 38.05 24.58
CA GLU A 594 17.23 39.38 23.96
C GLU A 594 17.94 39.34 22.60
N PHE A 595 18.76 38.31 22.36
CA PHE A 595 19.42 38.08 21.08
C PHE A 595 18.45 37.83 19.90
N LEU A 596 17.16 37.57 20.18
CA LEU A 596 16.09 37.37 19.19
C LEU A 596 15.28 38.63 18.87
N PHE A 597 15.49 39.74 19.59
CA PHE A 597 14.73 40.98 19.38
C PHE A 597 14.83 41.48 17.95
N VAL A 598 16.03 41.42 17.37
CA VAL A 598 16.29 41.84 15.98
C VAL A 598 15.44 41.05 15.00
N SER A 599 15.22 39.76 15.23
CA SER A 599 14.40 38.90 14.36
C SER A 599 12.93 39.32 14.39
N VAL A 600 12.37 39.56 15.58
CA VAL A 600 10.99 40.03 15.75
C VAL A 600 10.77 41.36 15.02
N LEU A 601 11.69 42.30 15.21
CA LEU A 601 11.62 43.62 14.58
C LEU A 601 11.79 43.55 13.05
N LYS A 602 12.62 42.64 12.54
CA LYS A 602 12.73 42.38 11.10
C LYS A 602 11.42 41.86 10.51
N CYS A 603 10.75 40.94 11.19
CA CYS A 603 9.43 40.47 10.75
C CYS A 603 8.45 41.64 10.71
N ARG A 604 8.39 42.49 11.75
CA ARG A 604 7.55 43.70 11.77
C ARG A 604 7.76 44.60 10.55
N ILE A 605 9.01 44.83 10.15
CA ILE A 605 9.34 45.65 8.97
C ILE A 605 8.75 45.05 7.70
N GLY A 606 8.72 43.72 7.57
CA GLY A 606 8.11 43.03 6.43
C GLY A 606 6.60 43.28 6.27
N TYR A 607 5.89 43.56 7.37
CA TYR A 607 4.45 43.86 7.36
C TYR A 607 4.14 45.35 7.14
N MET A 608 5.13 46.23 7.19
CA MET A 608 4.94 47.67 7.00
C MET A 608 4.85 48.00 5.51
N THR A 609 3.70 48.54 5.10
CA THR A 609 3.47 48.97 3.72
C THR A 609 3.32 50.48 3.58
N LYS A 610 3.04 51.19 4.67
CA LYS A 610 2.82 52.64 4.65
C LYS A 610 4.01 53.38 5.26
N THR A 611 4.40 54.47 4.61
CA THR A 611 5.47 55.34 5.06
C THR A 611 5.28 55.83 6.50
N ARG A 612 4.08 56.30 6.86
CA ARG A 612 3.79 56.80 8.22
C ARG A 612 3.98 55.73 9.31
N GLU A 613 3.74 54.46 8.99
CA GLU A 613 3.92 53.35 9.94
C GLU A 613 5.42 53.10 10.17
N ILE A 614 6.23 53.22 9.12
CA ILE A 614 7.70 53.12 9.19
C ILE A 614 8.28 54.29 9.99
N GLU A 615 7.83 55.52 9.75
CA GLU A 615 8.26 56.72 10.49
C GLU A 615 7.99 56.58 11.99
N SER A 616 6.73 56.24 12.34
CA SER A 616 6.34 56.01 13.73
C SER A 616 7.15 54.89 14.38
N PHE A 617 7.44 53.81 13.64
CA PHE A 617 8.23 52.70 14.13
C PHE A 617 9.67 53.09 14.45
N ILE A 618 10.37 53.81 13.55
CA ILE A 618 11.75 54.25 13.79
C ILE A 618 11.83 55.16 15.02
N ASP A 619 10.91 56.12 15.16
CA ASP A 619 10.86 57.02 16.32
C ASP A 619 10.58 56.28 17.64
N GLN A 620 9.89 55.14 17.57
CA GLN A 620 9.58 54.31 18.72
C GLN A 620 10.73 53.36 19.08
N LEU A 621 11.60 52.95 18.16
CA LEU A 621 12.74 52.07 18.46
C LEU A 621 13.59 52.61 19.62
N LYS A 622 13.77 53.93 19.70
CA LYS A 622 14.50 54.61 20.79
C LYS A 622 13.74 54.67 22.12
N LYS A 623 12.42 54.47 22.10
CA LYS A 623 11.53 54.53 23.26
C LYS A 623 11.27 53.14 23.87
N ILE A 624 11.55 52.07 23.13
CA ILE A 624 11.39 50.69 23.59
C ILE A 624 12.59 50.31 24.48
N ARG A 625 12.39 50.38 25.81
CA ARG A 625 13.42 50.11 26.83
C ARG A 625 14.23 48.81 26.59
N PRO A 626 13.64 47.67 26.18
CA PRO A 626 14.39 46.45 25.85
C PRO A 626 15.50 46.61 24.80
N LEU A 627 15.42 47.61 23.91
CA LEU A 627 16.33 47.75 22.76
C LEU A 627 17.59 48.57 23.05
N ASN A 628 17.70 49.19 24.23
CA ASN A 628 18.77 50.14 24.56
C ASN A 628 20.19 49.55 24.51
N THR A 629 20.34 48.22 24.51
CA THR A 629 21.63 47.50 24.49
C THR A 629 21.85 46.66 23.23
N GLN A 630 20.93 46.70 22.25
CA GLN A 630 20.99 45.86 21.05
C GLN A 630 21.62 46.57 19.85
N ASP A 631 22.31 45.82 18.98
CA ASP A 631 22.78 46.33 17.68
C ASP A 631 21.59 46.42 16.72
N LEU A 632 21.08 47.65 16.51
CA LEU A 632 19.95 47.92 15.63
C LEU A 632 20.34 48.06 14.15
N ARG A 633 21.62 47.88 13.79
CA ARG A 633 22.09 48.00 12.40
C ARG A 633 21.24 47.23 11.40
N GLU A 634 20.98 45.95 11.70
CA GLU A 634 20.21 45.07 10.81
C GLU A 634 18.75 45.52 10.61
N ILE A 635 18.20 46.30 11.54
CA ILE A 635 16.85 46.87 11.47
C ILE A 635 16.85 48.04 10.49
N PHE A 636 17.78 48.99 10.65
CA PHE A 636 17.90 50.13 9.74
C PHE A 636 18.24 49.68 8.31
N GLU A 637 19.10 48.66 8.14
CA GLU A 637 19.40 48.07 6.83
C GLU A 637 18.18 47.37 6.21
N ALA A 638 17.30 46.77 7.02
CA ALA A 638 16.06 46.16 6.54
C ALA A 638 15.02 47.21 6.13
N VAL A 639 14.88 48.30 6.90
CA VAL A 639 14.00 49.43 6.52
C VAL A 639 14.50 50.10 5.25
N ASP A 640 15.81 50.32 5.13
CA ASP A 640 16.42 50.95 3.95
C ASP A 640 16.05 50.21 2.65
N LYS A 641 16.05 48.87 2.68
CA LYS A 641 15.68 48.03 1.53
C LYS A 641 14.22 48.18 1.08
N ASN A 642 13.32 48.61 1.97
CA ASN A 642 11.92 48.83 1.65
C ASN A 642 11.65 50.22 1.03
N LEU A 643 12.66 51.11 1.00
CA LEU A 643 12.50 52.44 0.42
C LEU A 643 12.46 52.40 -1.11
N VAL A 644 11.57 53.20 -1.69
CA VAL A 644 11.40 53.34 -3.14
C VAL A 644 11.92 54.71 -3.58
N MET A 645 12.92 54.73 -4.47
CA MET A 645 13.63 55.95 -4.87
C MET A 645 12.72 57.04 -5.46
N GLU A 646 11.68 56.64 -6.16
CA GLU A 646 10.76 57.51 -6.89
C GLU A 646 9.67 58.10 -5.97
N GLU A 647 9.44 57.52 -4.79
CA GLU A 647 8.39 57.96 -3.87
C GLU A 647 8.84 59.14 -3.01
N ARG A 648 8.02 60.21 -2.99
CA ARG A 648 8.29 61.39 -2.17
C ARG A 648 8.36 61.05 -0.68
N SER A 649 7.48 60.19 -0.23
CA SER A 649 7.38 59.74 1.17
C SER A 649 8.62 58.96 1.63
N SER A 650 9.31 58.24 0.73
CA SER A 650 10.58 57.57 1.04
C SER A 650 11.72 58.55 1.36
N ARG A 651 11.62 59.82 0.93
CA ARG A 651 12.62 60.85 1.26
C ARG A 651 12.54 61.29 2.72
N ASP A 652 11.32 61.42 3.23
CA ASP A 652 11.08 61.79 4.62
C ASP A 652 11.61 60.69 5.55
N ILE A 653 11.37 59.41 5.22
CA ILE A 653 11.99 58.27 5.95
C ILE A 653 13.51 58.25 5.79
N ALA A 654 14.04 58.49 4.59
CA ALA A 654 15.49 58.50 4.37
C ALA A 654 16.20 59.51 5.27
N TRP A 655 15.59 60.68 5.48
CA TRP A 655 16.07 61.68 6.44
C TRP A 655 16.13 61.12 7.86
N ILE A 656 15.03 60.51 8.31
CA ILE A 656 14.94 59.89 9.65
C ILE A 656 15.97 58.77 9.82
N ILE A 657 16.17 57.91 8.81
CA ILE A 657 17.19 56.86 8.85
C ILE A 657 18.58 57.46 9.02
N GLN A 658 18.93 58.48 8.23
CA GLN A 658 20.27 59.08 8.29
C GLN A 658 20.55 59.81 9.60
N GLU A 659 19.54 60.41 10.23
CA GLU A 659 19.68 61.03 11.55
C GLU A 659 19.77 60.02 12.71
N GLN A 660 19.12 58.85 12.56
CA GLN A 660 18.89 57.95 13.70
C GLN A 660 19.66 56.62 13.64
N LYS A 661 20.22 56.24 12.48
CA LYS A 661 20.93 54.97 12.32
C LYS A 661 22.22 54.91 13.15
N PRO A 662 22.66 53.69 13.55
CA PRO A 662 24.01 53.48 14.05
C PRO A 662 25.08 53.85 13.00
N GLU A 663 26.27 54.29 13.46
CA GLU A 663 27.40 54.61 12.57
C GLU A 663 27.83 53.40 11.72
N SER A 664 27.72 52.18 12.27
CA SER A 664 28.06 50.92 11.60
C SER A 664 27.05 50.49 10.54
N ALA A 665 25.87 51.09 10.47
CA ALA A 665 24.81 50.70 9.55
C ALA A 665 25.01 51.28 8.15
N ARG A 666 24.92 50.40 7.14
CA ARG A 666 25.08 50.76 5.72
C ARG A 666 23.72 50.78 5.03
N CYS A 667 23.17 51.99 4.88
CA CYS A 667 21.85 52.21 4.32
C CYS A 667 21.98 52.95 2.97
N PRO A 668 22.30 52.24 1.87
CA PRO A 668 22.57 52.87 0.59
C PRO A 668 21.37 53.63 0.04
N ILE A 669 20.13 53.13 0.11
CA ILE A 669 18.97 53.76 -0.54
C ILE A 669 18.66 55.12 0.10
N SER A 670 18.59 55.16 1.42
CA SER A 670 18.43 56.39 2.19
C SER A 670 19.61 57.34 2.01
N ALA A 671 20.86 56.86 1.91
CA ALA A 671 22.01 57.71 1.66
C ALA A 671 21.90 58.46 0.31
N HIS A 672 21.37 57.80 -0.72
CA HIS A 672 21.15 58.41 -2.05
C HIS A 672 19.99 59.40 -2.05
N LEU A 673 18.90 59.10 -1.35
CA LEU A 673 17.76 60.01 -1.20
C LEU A 673 18.11 61.23 -0.35
N TYR A 674 18.86 61.03 0.73
CA TYR A 674 19.33 62.08 1.61
C TYR A 674 20.32 63.01 0.91
N ALA A 675 21.23 62.46 0.08
CA ALA A 675 22.15 63.25 -0.73
C ALA A 675 21.42 64.29 -1.61
N LEU A 676 20.28 63.92 -2.21
CA LEU A 676 19.47 64.85 -3.02
C LEU A 676 18.88 66.00 -2.22
N GLU A 677 18.49 65.79 -0.97
CA GLU A 677 17.87 66.84 -0.15
C GLU A 677 18.93 67.76 0.50
N VAL A 678 20.05 67.21 0.97
CA VAL A 678 21.20 68.02 1.43
C VAL A 678 21.72 68.94 0.32
N LEU A 679 21.66 68.49 -0.94
CA LEU A 679 22.01 69.29 -2.10
C LEU A 679 21.07 70.46 -2.36
N LYS A 680 19.88 70.55 -1.75
CA LYS A 680 18.98 71.71 -1.93
C LYS A 680 19.20 72.81 -0.91
N ASP A 681 19.67 72.48 0.29
CA ASP A 681 20.01 73.46 1.31
C ASP A 681 21.29 74.22 0.91
N ARG A 682 21.19 75.54 0.74
CA ARG A 682 22.30 76.43 0.34
C ARG A 682 23.07 76.98 1.54
N GLU A 683 22.47 77.05 2.72
CA GLU A 683 23.11 77.63 3.92
C GLU A 683 23.93 76.58 4.70
N GLY A 684 23.46 75.33 4.78
CA GLY A 684 24.22 74.22 5.38
C GLY A 684 25.46 73.80 4.56
N ARG A 685 25.40 73.97 3.24
CA ARG A 685 26.44 73.51 2.30
C ARG A 685 27.82 74.12 2.50
N LYS A 686 27.88 75.39 2.93
CA LYS A 686 29.11 76.17 3.03
C LYS A 686 30.03 75.80 4.21
N LYS A 687 29.55 75.01 5.18
CA LYS A 687 30.33 74.70 6.39
C LYS A 687 30.92 73.28 6.42
N GLU A 688 30.33 72.28 5.74
CA GLU A 688 30.72 70.86 5.93
C GLU A 688 30.59 69.94 4.69
N PHE A 689 30.58 70.45 3.45
CA PHE A 689 30.34 69.67 2.21
C PHE A 689 31.10 68.32 2.15
N VAL A 690 32.41 68.32 2.40
CA VAL A 690 33.24 67.10 2.31
C VAL A 690 32.92 66.08 3.42
N ASN A 691 32.57 66.55 4.63
CA ASN A 691 32.30 65.66 5.76
C ASN A 691 30.99 64.90 5.60
N ILE A 692 29.94 65.57 5.12
CA ILE A 692 28.64 64.94 4.88
C ILE A 692 28.75 63.86 3.79
N TYR A 693 29.43 64.18 2.68
CA TYR A 693 29.60 63.23 1.57
C TYR A 693 30.46 62.02 1.93
N ASN A 694 31.56 62.21 2.67
CA ASN A 694 32.37 61.08 3.12
C ASN A 694 31.56 60.07 3.94
N THR A 695 30.62 60.55 4.78
CA THR A 695 29.71 59.69 5.57
C THR A 695 28.70 58.94 4.69
N LEU A 696 28.21 59.56 3.62
CA LEU A 696 27.30 58.90 2.66
C LEU A 696 28.06 57.89 1.78
N ILE A 697 29.32 58.18 1.42
CA ILE A 697 30.18 57.30 0.63
C ILE A 697 30.46 55.99 1.35
N LEU A 698 30.73 56.04 2.66
CA LEU A 698 30.93 54.84 3.47
C LEU A 698 29.71 53.90 3.49
N GLN A 699 28.52 54.43 3.20
CA GLN A 699 27.27 53.68 3.10
C GLN A 699 26.99 53.17 1.69
N GLY A 700 27.81 53.54 0.72
CA GLY A 700 27.69 53.14 -0.67
C GLY A 700 27.14 54.21 -1.61
N PHE A 701 27.08 55.49 -1.25
CA PHE A 701 26.81 56.54 -2.24
C PHE A 701 28.07 56.84 -3.09
N PRO A 702 28.02 56.91 -4.43
CA PRO A 702 26.87 56.71 -5.32
C PRO A 702 26.86 55.32 -5.99
N SER A 703 26.22 54.30 -5.43
CA SER A 703 26.13 52.92 -5.99
C SER A 703 24.81 52.59 -6.71
N ILE A 704 23.77 53.40 -6.60
CA ILE A 704 22.46 53.09 -7.21
C ILE A 704 22.48 53.42 -8.70
N ILE A 705 22.30 52.40 -9.56
CA ILE A 705 22.32 52.56 -11.02
C ILE A 705 20.89 52.57 -11.57
N LYS A 706 20.15 53.66 -11.29
CA LYS A 706 18.82 53.92 -11.86
C LYS A 706 18.88 55.18 -12.75
N GLY A 707 18.54 55.06 -14.03
CA GLY A 707 18.68 56.12 -15.03
C GLY A 707 18.05 57.45 -14.62
N ASP A 708 16.77 57.45 -14.25
CA ASP A 708 16.03 58.66 -13.86
C ASP A 708 16.60 59.32 -12.60
N TYR A 709 17.08 58.51 -11.65
CA TYR A 709 17.74 59.03 -10.45
C TYR A 709 19.08 59.70 -10.78
N ILE A 710 19.93 59.03 -11.58
CA ILE A 710 21.24 59.55 -11.98
C ILE A 710 21.06 60.87 -12.74
N GLN A 711 20.08 60.94 -13.65
CA GLN A 711 19.74 62.16 -14.39
C GLN A 711 19.32 63.28 -13.45
N ASN A 712 18.40 63.02 -12.53
CA ASN A 712 17.92 64.02 -11.56
C ASN A 712 19.05 64.53 -10.65
N LEU A 713 19.88 63.62 -10.12
CA LEU A 713 21.03 63.99 -9.29
C LEU A 713 22.03 64.86 -10.07
N THR A 714 22.35 64.44 -11.30
CA THR A 714 23.30 65.15 -12.17
C THR A 714 22.77 66.53 -12.54
N GLN A 715 21.50 66.63 -12.94
CA GLN A 715 20.86 67.88 -13.28
C GLN A 715 20.91 68.86 -12.09
N MET A 716 20.61 68.37 -10.89
CA MET A 716 20.64 69.15 -9.66
C MET A 716 22.06 69.63 -9.35
N LEU A 717 23.06 68.74 -9.36
CA LEU A 717 24.47 69.10 -9.14
C LEU A 717 24.93 70.23 -10.07
N LEU A 718 24.51 70.19 -11.34
CA LEU A 718 24.87 71.22 -12.32
C LEU A 718 24.07 72.53 -12.15
N GLU A 719 22.83 72.49 -11.66
CA GLU A 719 22.04 73.71 -11.37
C GLU A 719 22.56 74.48 -10.16
N LEU A 720 23.28 73.80 -9.28
CA LEU A 720 23.77 74.35 -8.02
C LEU A 720 25.01 75.24 -8.16
N ARG A 721 25.64 75.31 -9.35
CA ARG A 721 26.86 76.09 -9.63
C ARG A 721 27.94 75.89 -8.57
N LEU A 722 28.35 74.63 -8.41
CA LEU A 722 29.38 74.20 -7.46
C LEU A 722 30.69 74.98 -7.67
N GLU A 723 31.40 75.27 -6.58
CA GLU A 723 32.74 75.86 -6.67
C GLU A 723 33.72 74.88 -7.32
N HIS A 724 34.83 75.38 -7.88
CA HIS A 724 35.81 74.57 -8.61
C HIS A 724 36.25 73.30 -7.84
N LYS A 725 36.54 73.42 -6.53
CA LYS A 725 36.98 72.29 -5.71
C LYS A 725 35.87 71.28 -5.44
N GLU A 726 34.62 71.74 -5.34
CA GLU A 726 33.46 70.89 -5.11
C GLU A 726 33.12 70.09 -6.37
N LEU A 727 33.14 70.74 -7.53
CA LEU A 727 32.94 70.07 -8.81
C LEU A 727 34.08 69.07 -9.11
N GLU A 728 35.34 69.43 -8.83
CA GLU A 728 36.47 68.50 -8.96
C GLU A 728 36.29 67.26 -8.07
N TYR A 729 35.77 67.43 -6.85
CA TYR A 729 35.48 66.34 -5.93
C TYR A 729 34.33 65.45 -6.42
N ILE A 730 33.24 66.02 -6.94
CA ILE A 730 32.12 65.26 -7.52
C ILE A 730 32.56 64.48 -8.77
N ILE A 731 33.34 65.10 -9.65
CA ILE A 731 33.91 64.42 -10.82
C ILE A 731 34.79 63.25 -10.35
N GLN A 732 35.64 63.46 -9.34
CA GLN A 732 36.45 62.39 -8.76
C GLN A 732 35.59 61.26 -8.21
N LEU A 733 34.54 61.57 -7.46
CA LEU A 733 33.62 60.58 -6.89
C LEU A 733 32.93 59.75 -7.97
N PHE A 734 32.43 60.39 -9.03
CA PHE A 734 31.73 59.71 -10.11
C PHE A 734 32.67 58.97 -11.05
N SER A 735 33.94 59.40 -11.17
CA SER A 735 34.90 58.91 -12.17
C SER A 735 35.16 57.40 -12.17
N HIS A 736 34.75 56.69 -11.12
CA HIS A 736 34.88 55.25 -11.00
C HIS A 736 33.60 54.47 -11.36
N ILE A 737 32.54 55.17 -11.76
CA ILE A 737 31.20 54.62 -12.02
C ILE A 737 30.71 55.16 -13.38
N PRO A 738 30.77 54.34 -14.45
CA PRO A 738 30.55 54.79 -15.82
C PRO A 738 29.21 55.49 -16.06
N GLU A 739 28.14 55.04 -15.44
CA GLU A 739 26.79 55.58 -15.64
C GLU A 739 26.68 57.01 -15.10
N TYR A 740 27.18 57.26 -13.90
CA TYR A 740 27.25 58.60 -13.31
C TYR A 740 28.21 59.51 -14.07
N THR A 741 29.37 58.98 -14.48
CA THR A 741 30.36 59.74 -15.26
C THR A 741 29.79 60.17 -16.61
N THR A 742 29.13 59.25 -17.32
CA THR A 742 28.55 59.51 -18.64
C THR A 742 27.43 60.55 -18.55
N GLU A 743 26.53 60.44 -17.57
CA GLU A 743 25.46 61.41 -17.39
C GLU A 743 26.00 62.79 -16.99
N LEU A 744 27.00 62.85 -16.10
CA LEU A 744 27.65 64.12 -15.72
C LEU A 744 28.32 64.81 -16.91
N VAL A 745 29.07 64.05 -17.71
CA VAL A 745 29.70 64.56 -18.93
C VAL A 745 28.65 65.06 -19.92
N ARG A 746 27.58 64.29 -20.14
CA ARG A 746 26.46 64.69 -21.00
C ARG A 746 25.81 65.99 -20.50
N GLY A 747 25.55 66.08 -19.20
CA GLY A 747 24.96 67.25 -18.56
C GLY A 747 25.83 68.49 -18.74
N ILE A 748 27.13 68.40 -18.48
CA ILE A 748 28.10 69.49 -18.68
C ILE A 748 28.14 69.91 -20.15
N LEU A 749 28.28 68.96 -21.08
CA LEU A 749 28.32 69.24 -22.52
C LEU A 749 27.04 69.93 -23.01
N SER A 750 25.87 69.51 -22.53
CA SER A 750 24.58 70.09 -22.92
C SER A 750 24.41 71.56 -22.52
N ARG A 751 25.12 72.00 -21.47
CA ARG A 751 25.10 73.37 -20.93
C ARG A 751 26.26 74.23 -21.40
N THR A 752 27.27 73.61 -22.01
CA THR A 752 28.50 74.30 -22.41
C THR A 752 28.22 75.27 -23.57
N SER A 753 28.57 76.53 -23.37
CA SER A 753 28.45 77.60 -24.36
C SER A 753 29.61 78.60 -24.22
N PRO A 754 29.84 79.51 -25.20
CA PRO A 754 30.90 80.51 -25.08
C PRO A 754 30.83 81.34 -23.79
N GLU A 755 29.62 81.58 -23.28
CA GLU A 755 29.35 82.38 -22.07
C GLU A 755 29.36 81.55 -20.77
N HIS A 756 29.21 80.23 -20.87
CA HIS A 756 29.12 79.30 -19.74
C HIS A 756 29.94 78.04 -20.05
N ASN A 757 31.24 78.05 -19.72
CA ASN A 757 32.17 76.94 -20.00
C ASN A 757 33.05 76.56 -18.80
N ASP A 758 32.74 77.06 -17.60
CA ASP A 758 33.56 76.83 -16.41
C ASP A 758 33.57 75.34 -16.02
N GLU A 759 32.40 74.67 -16.00
CA GLU A 759 32.31 73.24 -15.70
C GLU A 759 33.03 72.38 -16.74
N TRP A 760 32.99 72.79 -18.01
CA TRP A 760 33.72 72.14 -19.10
C TRP A 760 35.24 72.27 -18.92
N ASN A 761 35.71 73.46 -18.55
CA ASN A 761 37.11 73.69 -18.25
C ASN A 761 37.59 72.85 -17.06
N ILE A 762 36.78 72.75 -16.00
CA ILE A 762 37.10 71.93 -14.81
C ILE A 762 37.14 70.44 -15.16
N LEU A 763 36.17 69.93 -15.91
CA LEU A 763 36.12 68.54 -16.34
C LEU A 763 37.36 68.14 -17.15
N ILE A 764 37.73 68.93 -18.16
CA ILE A 764 38.90 68.64 -18.99
C ILE A 764 40.20 68.83 -18.20
N ALA A 765 40.29 69.83 -17.33
CA ALA A 765 41.44 70.00 -16.44
C ALA A 765 41.62 68.80 -15.50
N PHE A 766 40.53 68.28 -14.94
CA PHE A 766 40.53 67.08 -14.11
C PHE A 766 40.99 65.86 -14.91
N ALA A 767 40.39 65.62 -16.09
CA ALA A 767 40.74 64.49 -16.96
C ALA A 767 42.22 64.53 -17.36
N ALA A 768 42.72 65.69 -17.78
CA ALA A 768 44.12 65.89 -18.16
C ALA A 768 45.10 65.64 -17.00
N LYS A 769 44.74 66.06 -15.78
CA LYS A 769 45.57 65.93 -14.58
C LYS A 769 45.57 64.51 -14.00
N ARG A 770 44.44 63.81 -14.02
CA ARG A 770 44.25 62.50 -13.37
C ARG A 770 44.37 61.31 -14.35
N GLN A 771 44.30 61.54 -15.65
CA GLN A 771 44.32 60.50 -16.70
C GLN A 771 43.29 59.38 -16.45
N SER A 772 42.06 59.75 -16.02
CA SER A 772 41.01 58.77 -15.75
C SER A 772 40.45 58.21 -17.05
N ARG A 773 40.65 56.91 -17.29
CA ARG A 773 40.19 56.22 -18.51
C ARG A 773 38.67 56.23 -18.67
N ASP A 774 37.93 56.15 -17.56
CA ASP A 774 36.47 56.13 -17.58
C ASP A 774 35.89 57.51 -17.92
N VAL A 775 36.50 58.58 -17.39
CA VAL A 775 36.16 59.97 -17.75
C VAL A 775 36.50 60.23 -19.21
N ASP A 776 37.68 59.81 -19.67
CA ASP A 776 38.06 59.93 -21.08
C ASP A 776 37.06 59.21 -21.99
N LYS A 777 36.70 57.96 -21.65
CA LYS A 777 35.74 57.17 -22.43
C LYS A 777 34.36 57.83 -22.48
N ALA A 778 33.87 58.35 -21.36
CA ALA A 778 32.61 59.09 -21.31
C ALA A 778 32.66 60.37 -22.15
N ILE A 779 33.76 61.14 -22.09
CA ILE A 779 33.96 62.33 -22.93
C ILE A 779 33.99 61.95 -24.41
N ILE A 780 34.77 60.92 -24.79
CA ILE A 780 34.82 60.40 -26.17
C ILE A 780 33.43 60.03 -26.65
N GLN A 781 32.68 59.29 -25.83
CA GLN A 781 31.38 58.73 -26.20
C GLN A 781 30.29 59.80 -26.35
N GLU A 782 30.18 60.72 -25.40
CA GLU A 782 29.18 61.80 -25.48
C GLU A 782 29.58 62.85 -26.54
N CYS A 783 30.88 63.10 -26.75
CA CYS A 783 31.36 63.94 -27.86
C CYS A 783 31.07 63.30 -29.23
N ALA A 784 31.17 61.97 -29.36
CA ALA A 784 30.81 61.25 -30.58
C ALA A 784 29.30 61.31 -30.87
N ASN A 785 28.46 61.39 -29.83
CA ASN A 785 27.01 61.49 -29.93
C ASN A 785 26.51 62.91 -30.30
N LEU A 786 27.38 63.93 -30.30
CA LEU A 786 27.03 65.27 -30.77
C LEU A 786 26.67 65.23 -32.26
N LYS A 787 25.41 65.52 -32.59
CA LYS A 787 24.77 65.30 -33.91
C LYS A 787 25.40 66.02 -35.13
N LYS A 788 26.56 66.70 -35.02
CA LYS A 788 27.29 67.36 -36.14
C LYS A 788 28.83 67.34 -35.94
N GLY A 789 29.40 66.13 -36.03
CA GLY A 789 30.74 65.71 -35.56
C GLY A 789 32.04 66.30 -36.14
N LYS A 790 32.17 67.62 -36.41
CA LYS A 790 33.52 68.24 -36.56
C LYS A 790 33.60 69.69 -36.12
N LYS A 791 32.64 70.54 -36.51
CA LYS A 791 32.64 71.97 -36.13
C LYS A 791 32.39 72.17 -34.63
N ASP A 792 31.58 71.33 -34.02
CA ASP A 792 31.23 71.45 -32.60
C ASP A 792 32.38 70.98 -31.68
N LEU A 793 33.16 69.97 -32.07
CA LEU A 793 34.37 69.56 -31.34
C LEU A 793 35.45 70.64 -31.36
N LEU A 794 35.64 71.33 -32.50
CA LEU A 794 36.55 72.48 -32.61
C LEU A 794 36.11 73.62 -31.67
N ARG A 795 34.81 73.93 -31.63
CA ARG A 795 34.26 74.94 -30.73
C ARG A 795 34.47 74.59 -29.25
N LEU A 796 34.26 73.33 -28.85
CA LEU A 796 34.52 72.88 -27.49
C LEU A 796 36.00 73.00 -27.11
N ALA A 797 36.92 72.78 -28.06
CA ALA A 797 38.35 72.98 -27.84
C ALA A 797 38.72 74.46 -27.70
N GLU A 798 38.11 75.35 -28.49
CA GLU A 798 38.32 76.81 -28.42
C GLU A 798 37.86 77.43 -27.09
N MET A 799 36.89 76.81 -26.42
CA MET A 799 36.37 77.24 -25.10
C MET A 799 37.29 76.90 -23.93
N LEU A 800 38.37 76.14 -24.15
CA LEU A 800 39.29 75.74 -23.09
C LEU A 800 40.35 76.82 -22.81
N GLY A 801 40.46 77.22 -21.54
CA GLY A 801 41.27 78.36 -21.11
C GLY A 801 42.79 78.16 -21.19
N THR A 802 43.29 76.91 -21.18
CA THR A 802 44.74 76.63 -21.15
C THR A 802 45.20 75.83 -22.37
N ARG A 803 46.46 76.03 -22.78
CA ARG A 803 47.07 75.25 -23.86
C ARG A 803 47.11 73.75 -23.53
N MET A 804 47.41 73.41 -22.28
CA MET A 804 47.47 72.03 -21.81
C MET A 804 46.11 71.31 -21.93
N THR A 805 45.01 71.94 -21.50
CA THR A 805 43.66 71.35 -21.62
C THR A 805 43.20 71.25 -23.07
N ARG A 806 43.57 72.21 -23.94
CA ARG A 806 43.32 72.14 -25.38
C ARG A 806 44.04 70.97 -26.05
N ASP A 807 45.34 70.83 -25.81
CA ASP A 807 46.14 69.76 -26.41
C ASP A 807 45.63 68.38 -25.97
N TYR A 808 45.27 68.24 -24.68
CA TYR A 808 44.66 67.03 -24.15
C TYR A 808 43.30 66.72 -24.80
N PHE A 809 42.40 67.70 -24.87
CA PHE A 809 41.08 67.50 -25.46
C PHE A 809 41.17 67.23 -26.97
N ASN A 810 42.13 67.81 -27.70
CA ASN A 810 42.32 67.52 -29.13
C ASN A 810 42.63 66.03 -29.36
N CYS A 811 43.46 65.41 -28.53
CA CYS A 811 43.72 63.96 -28.56
C CYS A 811 42.45 63.12 -28.30
N ILE A 812 41.60 63.57 -27.39
CA ILE A 812 40.29 62.95 -27.10
C ILE A 812 39.32 63.13 -28.28
N ALA A 813 39.28 64.31 -28.87
CA ALA A 813 38.43 64.66 -30.00
C ALA A 813 38.79 63.89 -31.28
N ASP A 814 40.08 63.55 -31.48
CA ASP A 814 40.51 62.62 -32.54
C ASP A 814 39.91 61.22 -32.32
N LYS A 815 40.00 60.66 -31.10
CA LYS A 815 39.41 59.36 -30.77
C LYS A 815 37.88 59.34 -30.89
N ALA A 816 37.20 60.43 -30.51
CA ALA A 816 35.76 60.57 -30.71
C ALA A 816 35.37 60.58 -32.19
N ARG A 817 36.19 61.22 -33.05
CA ARG A 817 36.01 61.19 -34.52
C ARG A 817 36.18 59.79 -35.09
N ASP A 818 37.19 59.05 -34.65
CA ASP A 818 37.39 57.66 -35.08
C ASP A 818 36.18 56.79 -34.72
N MET A 819 35.58 57.01 -33.54
CA MET A 819 34.39 56.28 -33.09
C MET A 819 33.14 56.62 -33.93
N ILE A 820 32.95 57.89 -34.32
CA ILE A 820 31.88 58.31 -35.25
C ILE A 820 32.02 57.60 -36.61
N HIS A 821 33.25 57.46 -37.11
CA HIS A 821 33.53 56.80 -38.39
C HIS A 821 33.33 55.28 -38.35
N ALA A 822 33.56 54.64 -37.20
CA ALA A 822 33.33 53.19 -37.01
C ALA A 822 31.85 52.80 -36.85
N GLY A 823 31.02 53.67 -36.25
CA GLY A 823 29.58 53.41 -36.01
C GLY A 823 28.65 53.65 -37.21
N ASN A 824 29.14 54.31 -38.27
CA ASN A 824 28.47 54.44 -39.56
C ASN A 824 29.32 53.70 -40.62
N PRO A 825 29.12 52.39 -40.86
CA PRO A 825 29.74 51.76 -42.01
C PRO A 825 29.27 52.52 -43.26
N GLN A 826 30.23 53.09 -43.99
CA GLN A 826 29.96 53.74 -45.26
C GLN A 826 29.05 52.83 -46.09
N LYS A 827 27.88 53.34 -46.48
CA LYS A 827 27.00 52.66 -47.44
C LYS A 827 27.83 52.33 -48.69
N GLY A 828 28.15 51.05 -48.82
CA GLY A 828 28.42 50.31 -50.05
C GLY A 828 29.20 51.04 -51.14
N ALA A 829 30.52 50.87 -51.13
CA ALA A 829 31.21 50.38 -52.32
C ALA A 829 30.73 48.93 -52.60
N GLY A 830 29.53 48.80 -53.17
CA GLY A 830 28.98 47.54 -53.65
C GLY A 830 29.36 47.32 -55.11
N GLY A 831 30.45 46.60 -55.35
CA GLY A 831 30.80 46.16 -56.70
C GLY A 831 32.23 45.66 -56.83
N LEU A 832 32.53 44.46 -56.32
CA LEU A 832 33.34 43.48 -57.07
C LEU A 832 33.48 42.08 -56.45
N PHE A 833 32.92 41.78 -55.26
CA PHE A 833 33.11 40.46 -54.62
C PHE A 833 31.88 39.54 -54.67
N GLY A 834 31.17 39.57 -55.80
CA GLY A 834 30.21 38.56 -56.21
C GLY A 834 30.80 37.45 -57.09
N LYS A 835 32.12 37.18 -57.08
CA LYS A 835 32.66 36.15 -57.99
C LYS A 835 33.85 35.30 -57.57
N ILE A 836 34.46 35.48 -56.40
CA ILE A 836 35.59 34.61 -56.01
C ILE A 836 35.49 34.31 -54.52
N LEU A 837 34.57 33.41 -54.16
CA LEU A 837 34.68 32.42 -53.08
C LEU A 837 33.45 31.49 -53.10
N SER A 838 33.08 31.05 -54.30
CA SER A 838 32.68 29.66 -54.53
C SER A 838 33.97 28.90 -54.85
N LYS A 839 34.31 27.90 -54.03
CA LYS A 839 35.62 27.21 -53.90
C LYS A 839 36.58 27.89 -52.91
N PHE A 840 36.27 27.79 -51.62
CA PHE A 840 36.94 26.85 -50.71
C PHE A 840 36.06 26.62 -49.48
#